data_AF-A0A3A0B5N3-F1
#
_entry.id   AF-A0A3A0B5N3-F1
#
_cell.length_a   1.000
_cell.length_b   1.000
_cell.length_c   1.000
_cell.angle_alpha   90.00
_cell.angle_beta   90.00
_cell.angle_gamma   90.00
#
_symmetry.space_group_name_H-M   'P 1'
#
loop_
_entity.id
_entity.type
_entity.pdbx_description
1 polymer ?
#
loop_
_entity_poly.entity_id
_entity_poly.type
_entity_poly.pdbx_seq_one_letter_code
_entity_poly.pdbx_strand_id
1 'polypeptide(L)'
;RGWGEAIPLSVDLVGFLKPTVLHPLFGGDVVAELRRVQLRALEQGVTGLRDVNTVFVGWVTATLALLGWIAYRRRVRIWAWTALVFGLFCLGPFLQINGRYRFDLDGVEATFPLPFALLHYLPIIKANRAPNRNSVLLMLALAVLVGYALAWLLQRRGADTPPSRSLWRRPQGWLAAGLCAAILFEHLAVPLPLSDARVPEVYTQIAADPDPISVMHLPLGWRNSFEVFGAERTQLQYYQTAHGKPMLGGNISRAPAFKLDYFKRIPLFQVLDDLQAGRDPDPAALAQAQAQAGDLFYLYNTRYLLLMPPIPERYPYIDTWARVWAFAKATLPLEPEPFWTGQGIEAYRVVQPQGSDRFTLDLGAPGTFPYRGEGWDAAETDAPYDTSAIWATGVSSRLFMPLRGVDRAATYQVRIRVHPFAYPNGPQQRVALVVNDMELAEQPLSASWQETTWLEVRWDVPGARLVDGLNRLELRWAHQAAPRAVLRGTRAIGTTGVQLPIDADLKAFGEGAFMALFDEEGNQIEASAGRRGVNVTVLNPATGDVLEKKGFDTAANVYESEALAAYLAEIPAGQIVLVASLGDAAAHLTPAAVDGLRNLGAEVTLEGLAGNYFAIAGVQGAAPGSAAQSIAPGEAFLSISLDRDRRPLAAAVDWVEVSR
;
A
#
# COMPACT_ATOMS: atom_id res chain seq x y z
N ARG A 1 11.71 8.09 -8.64
CA ARG A 1 10.43 8.44 -7.96
C ARG A 1 9.75 9.51 -8.82
N GLY A 2 8.58 9.22 -9.40
CA GLY A 2 7.95 10.06 -10.44
C GLY A 2 7.29 11.34 -9.93
N TRP A 3 6.64 12.09 -10.84
CA TRP A 3 5.98 13.39 -10.60
C TRP A 3 4.62 13.30 -9.88
N GLY A 4 4.26 12.14 -9.32
CA GLY A 4 2.95 11.91 -8.70
C GLY A 4 1.78 12.26 -9.63
N GLU A 5 0.76 12.92 -9.08
CA GLU A 5 -0.41 13.39 -9.86
C GLU A 5 -0.15 14.68 -10.66
N ALA A 6 1.06 15.26 -10.60
CA ALA A 6 1.29 16.58 -11.19
C ALA A 6 1.18 16.57 -12.72
N ILE A 7 1.72 15.56 -13.41
CA ILE A 7 1.61 15.42 -14.86
C ILE A 7 0.14 15.27 -15.29
N PRO A 8 -0.64 14.28 -14.80
CA PRO A 8 -2.02 14.11 -15.24
C PRO A 8 -2.95 15.26 -14.83
N LEU A 9 -2.60 16.06 -13.81
CA LEU A 9 -3.38 17.24 -13.38
C LEU A 9 -2.85 18.57 -13.93
N SER A 10 -1.90 18.55 -14.86
CA SER A 10 -1.38 19.75 -15.54
C SER A 10 -2.39 20.26 -16.56
N VAL A 11 -2.53 21.57 -16.71
CA VAL A 11 -3.36 22.15 -17.77
C VAL A 11 -2.64 22.04 -19.11
N ASP A 12 -3.34 21.54 -20.12
CA ASP A 12 -2.87 21.60 -21.50
C ASP A 12 -2.81 23.06 -21.98
N LEU A 13 -1.76 23.46 -22.69
CA LEU A 13 -1.63 24.82 -23.21
C LEU A 13 -2.83 25.20 -24.10
N VAL A 14 -3.32 24.27 -24.92
CA VAL A 14 -4.52 24.47 -25.76
C VAL A 14 -5.77 24.59 -24.89
N GLY A 15 -5.77 24.00 -23.69
CA GLY A 15 -6.84 24.10 -22.70
C GLY A 15 -7.19 25.52 -22.31
N PHE A 16 -6.23 26.46 -22.28
CA PHE A 16 -6.51 27.88 -22.03
C PHE A 16 -7.44 28.51 -23.06
N LEU A 17 -7.48 27.97 -24.28
CA LEU A 17 -8.28 28.50 -25.39
C LEU A 17 -9.46 27.60 -25.78
N LYS A 18 -9.54 26.38 -25.23
CA LYS A 18 -10.61 25.42 -25.50
C LYS A 18 -11.71 25.59 -24.46
N PRO A 19 -12.95 25.96 -24.86
CA PRO A 19 -14.08 26.01 -23.94
C PRO A 19 -14.28 24.71 -23.19
N THR A 20 -14.98 24.80 -22.05
CA THR A 20 -15.40 23.59 -21.33
C THR A 20 -16.15 22.65 -22.26
N VAL A 21 -15.95 21.34 -22.09
CA VAL A 21 -16.69 20.31 -22.84
C VAL A 21 -18.21 20.45 -22.63
N LEU A 22 -18.64 21.15 -21.58
CA LEU A 22 -20.04 21.46 -21.27
C LEU A 22 -20.62 22.68 -22.01
N HIS A 23 -19.85 23.37 -22.86
CA HIS A 23 -20.35 24.55 -23.56
C HIS A 23 -21.35 24.13 -24.66
N PRO A 24 -22.57 24.69 -24.70
CA PRO A 24 -23.64 24.18 -25.57
C PRO A 24 -23.35 24.28 -27.08
N LEU A 25 -22.48 25.21 -27.50
CA LEU A 25 -22.13 25.41 -28.92
C LEU A 25 -20.69 25.03 -29.29
N PHE A 26 -19.79 24.96 -28.30
CA PHE A 26 -18.35 24.81 -28.52
C PHE A 26 -17.77 23.62 -27.75
N GLY A 27 -18.58 23.03 -26.86
CA GLY A 27 -18.25 21.84 -26.11
C GLY A 27 -18.36 20.60 -26.99
N GLY A 28 -18.34 19.45 -26.34
CA GLY A 28 -18.40 18.17 -27.03
C GLY A 28 -19.00 17.11 -26.13
N ASP A 29 -18.71 15.86 -26.45
CA ASP A 29 -19.14 14.75 -25.62
C ASP A 29 -18.27 14.66 -24.35
N VAL A 30 -18.89 15.01 -23.22
CA VAL A 30 -18.29 14.96 -21.87
C VAL A 30 -17.78 13.57 -21.55
N VAL A 31 -18.53 12.56 -21.95
CA VAL A 31 -18.24 11.16 -21.66
C VAL A 31 -17.04 10.71 -22.48
N ALA A 32 -16.99 11.08 -23.77
CA ALA A 32 -15.82 10.84 -24.61
C ALA A 32 -14.56 11.54 -24.06
N GLU A 33 -14.68 12.76 -23.53
CA GLU A 33 -13.54 13.48 -22.95
C GLU A 33 -13.06 12.84 -21.63
N LEU A 34 -14.00 12.45 -20.74
CA LEU A 34 -13.68 11.68 -19.53
C LEU A 34 -12.99 10.35 -19.87
N ARG A 35 -13.44 9.66 -20.92
CA ARG A 35 -12.81 8.43 -21.40
C ARG A 35 -11.39 8.67 -21.89
N ARG A 36 -11.12 9.76 -22.63
CA ARG A 36 -9.76 10.12 -23.05
C ARG A 36 -8.84 10.44 -21.87
N VAL A 37 -9.36 11.12 -20.84
CA VAL A 37 -8.61 11.36 -19.59
C VAL A 37 -8.28 10.03 -18.91
N GLN A 38 -9.25 9.12 -18.83
CA GLN A 38 -9.06 7.79 -18.25
C GLN A 38 -8.03 6.96 -19.03
N LEU A 39 -8.11 6.92 -20.36
CA LEU A 39 -7.18 6.17 -21.21
C LEU A 39 -5.73 6.66 -21.07
N ARG A 40 -5.52 7.99 -21.07
CA ARG A 40 -4.19 8.57 -20.84
C ARG A 40 -3.61 8.22 -19.46
N ALA A 41 -4.45 8.08 -18.44
CA ALA A 41 -4.01 7.65 -17.12
C ALA A 41 -3.60 6.17 -17.13
N LEU A 42 -4.34 5.31 -17.82
CA LEU A 42 -4.01 3.89 -17.98
C LEU A 42 -2.67 3.68 -18.69
N GLU A 43 -2.36 4.46 -19.72
CA GLU A 43 -1.05 4.43 -20.39
C GLU A 43 0.13 4.74 -19.46
N GLN A 44 -0.12 5.42 -18.34
CA GLN A 44 0.88 5.74 -17.31
C GLN A 44 0.90 4.74 -16.15
N GLY A 45 0.18 3.62 -16.27
CA GLY A 45 0.07 2.60 -15.22
C GLY A 45 -0.78 3.04 -14.02
N VAL A 46 -1.63 4.06 -14.20
CA VAL A 46 -2.40 4.68 -13.12
C VAL A 46 -3.85 4.20 -13.15
N THR A 47 -4.33 3.62 -12.05
CA THR A 47 -5.72 3.13 -11.91
C THR A 47 -6.66 4.18 -11.29
N GLY A 48 -7.97 4.06 -11.55
CA GLY A 48 -9.04 4.89 -10.97
C GLY A 48 -9.48 6.12 -11.79
N LEU A 49 -10.63 6.69 -11.42
CA LEU A 49 -11.21 7.92 -12.00
C LEU A 49 -10.32 9.14 -11.74
N ARG A 50 -10.07 9.96 -12.78
CA ARG A 50 -9.18 11.12 -12.73
C ARG A 50 -9.93 12.44 -12.97
N ASP A 51 -9.46 13.50 -12.31
CA ASP A 51 -10.00 14.84 -12.50
C ASP A 51 -9.74 15.32 -13.93
N VAL A 52 -10.73 16.01 -14.51
CA VAL A 52 -10.55 16.74 -15.77
C VAL A 52 -9.73 18.00 -15.46
N ASN A 53 -8.60 18.13 -16.16
CA ASN A 53 -7.59 19.17 -15.99
C ASN A 53 -7.75 20.31 -17.02
N THR A 54 -8.98 20.69 -17.35
CA THR A 54 -9.26 21.79 -18.29
C THR A 54 -9.41 23.12 -17.54
N VAL A 55 -8.72 24.15 -18.04
CA VAL A 55 -8.84 25.52 -17.54
C VAL A 55 -9.03 26.41 -18.75
N PHE A 56 -10.27 26.79 -19.06
CA PHE A 56 -10.57 27.72 -20.14
C PHE A 56 -10.46 29.16 -19.64
N VAL A 57 -9.57 29.95 -20.22
CA VAL A 57 -9.33 31.36 -19.83
C VAL A 57 -10.39 32.31 -20.36
N GLY A 58 -11.03 31.98 -21.48
CA GLY A 58 -11.97 32.87 -22.16
C GLY A 58 -11.27 33.76 -23.20
N TRP A 59 -11.85 33.88 -24.39
CA TRP A 59 -11.29 34.72 -25.46
C TRP A 59 -11.54 36.20 -25.18
N VAL A 60 -12.77 36.53 -24.79
CA VAL A 60 -13.19 37.88 -24.39
C VAL A 60 -12.47 38.25 -23.09
N THR A 61 -12.44 37.33 -22.13
CA THR A 61 -11.74 37.51 -20.86
C THR A 61 -10.25 37.78 -21.06
N ALA A 62 -9.53 36.97 -21.86
CA ALA A 62 -8.11 37.20 -22.15
C ALA A 62 -7.87 38.54 -22.86
N THR A 63 -8.70 38.87 -23.85
CA THR A 63 -8.57 40.11 -24.63
C THR A 63 -8.78 41.34 -23.74
N LEU A 64 -9.81 41.33 -22.89
CA LEU A 64 -10.07 42.39 -21.94
C LEU A 64 -8.98 42.46 -20.87
N ALA A 65 -8.50 41.33 -20.34
CA ALA A 65 -7.41 41.33 -19.38
C ALA A 65 -6.13 41.97 -19.94
N LEU A 66 -5.78 41.65 -21.20
CA LEU A 66 -4.66 42.27 -21.91
C LEU A 66 -4.88 43.79 -22.09
N LEU A 67 -6.10 44.21 -22.46
CA LEU A 67 -6.45 45.62 -22.56
C LEU A 67 -6.29 46.35 -21.22
N GLY A 68 -6.79 45.76 -20.13
CA GLY A 68 -6.66 46.32 -18.78
C GLY A 68 -5.20 46.44 -18.34
N TRP A 69 -4.38 45.45 -18.66
CA TRP A 69 -2.94 45.49 -18.42
C TRP A 69 -2.26 46.62 -19.22
N ILE A 70 -2.53 46.75 -20.52
CA ILE A 70 -1.92 47.79 -21.36
C ILE A 70 -2.36 49.18 -20.89
N ALA A 71 -3.67 49.38 -20.64
CA ALA A 71 -4.24 50.66 -20.26
C ALA A 71 -3.73 51.16 -18.90
N TYR A 72 -3.52 50.26 -17.94
CA TYR A 72 -3.17 50.59 -16.55
C TYR A 72 -1.90 49.91 -16.05
N ARG A 73 -0.92 49.67 -16.92
CA ARG A 73 0.28 48.85 -16.69
C ARG A 73 0.95 49.01 -15.32
N ARG A 74 1.06 50.23 -14.79
CA ARG A 74 1.70 50.50 -13.49
C ARG A 74 0.79 50.15 -12.30
N ARG A 75 -0.52 50.35 -12.44
CA ARG A 75 -1.51 50.11 -11.36
C ARG A 75 -1.84 48.63 -11.23
N VAL A 76 -1.89 47.89 -12.34
CA VAL A 76 -2.30 46.48 -12.34
C VAL A 76 -1.14 45.49 -12.46
N ARG A 77 0.12 45.95 -12.37
CA ARG A 77 1.31 45.10 -12.54
C ARG A 77 1.30 43.85 -11.66
N ILE A 78 0.83 43.96 -10.41
CA ILE A 78 0.78 42.83 -9.48
C ILE A 78 -0.16 41.75 -10.01
N TRP A 79 -1.34 42.13 -10.50
CA TRP A 79 -2.32 41.22 -11.07
C TRP A 79 -1.85 40.62 -12.39
N ALA A 80 -1.16 41.38 -13.23
CA ALA A 80 -0.54 40.84 -14.45
C ALA A 80 0.51 39.76 -14.11
N TRP A 81 1.37 40.01 -13.12
CA TRP A 81 2.34 39.02 -12.65
C TRP A 81 1.67 37.82 -11.98
N THR A 82 0.61 38.01 -11.17
CA THR A 82 -0.17 36.92 -10.61
C THR A 82 -0.76 36.04 -11.72
N ALA A 83 -1.40 36.63 -12.74
CA ALA A 83 -1.94 35.88 -13.87
C ALA A 83 -0.84 35.09 -14.60
N LEU A 84 0.32 35.70 -14.85
CA LEU A 84 1.43 35.03 -15.52
C LEU A 84 2.01 33.86 -14.70
N VAL A 85 2.32 34.09 -13.43
CA VAL A 85 2.94 33.07 -12.55
C VAL A 85 1.99 31.91 -12.31
N PHE A 86 0.74 32.18 -11.93
CA PHE A 86 -0.22 31.13 -11.66
C PHE A 86 -0.72 30.45 -12.95
N GLY A 87 -0.72 31.16 -14.08
CA GLY A 87 -0.90 30.56 -15.41
C GLY A 87 0.21 29.57 -15.77
N LEU A 88 1.47 29.93 -15.55
CA LEU A 88 2.59 29.00 -15.73
C LEU A 88 2.53 27.81 -14.77
N PHE A 89 2.10 28.03 -13.53
CA PHE A 89 1.92 26.93 -12.57
C PHE A 89 0.75 26.02 -12.93
N CYS A 90 -0.31 26.52 -13.58
CA CYS A 90 -1.38 25.67 -14.11
C CYS A 90 -0.87 24.63 -15.11
N LEU A 91 0.11 24.99 -15.95
CA LEU A 91 0.69 24.09 -16.96
C LEU A 91 1.51 22.94 -16.36
N GLY A 92 1.78 22.95 -15.05
CA GLY A 92 2.47 21.87 -14.35
C GLY A 92 3.97 21.77 -14.67
N PRO A 93 4.63 20.64 -14.32
CA PRO A 93 6.08 20.51 -14.40
C PRO A 93 6.62 20.42 -15.83
N PHE A 94 5.80 19.98 -16.79
CA PHE A 94 6.17 19.86 -18.20
C PHE A 94 5.08 20.44 -19.08
N LEU A 95 5.48 21.15 -20.14
CA LEU A 95 4.56 21.70 -21.11
C LEU A 95 3.76 20.57 -21.79
N GLN A 96 2.43 20.71 -21.76
CA GLN A 96 1.50 19.83 -22.45
C GLN A 96 0.83 20.54 -23.61
N ILE A 97 0.81 19.89 -24.78
CA ILE A 97 0.12 20.36 -25.98
C ILE A 97 -0.65 19.18 -26.58
N ASN A 98 -1.97 19.33 -26.72
CA ASN A 98 -2.87 18.28 -27.23
C ASN A 98 -2.71 16.92 -26.52
N GLY A 99 -2.53 16.96 -25.20
CA GLY A 99 -2.39 15.81 -24.33
C GLY A 99 -1.00 15.16 -24.33
N ARG A 100 -0.03 15.73 -25.04
CA ARG A 100 1.35 15.23 -25.13
C ARG A 100 2.31 16.15 -24.39
N TYR A 101 3.20 15.56 -23.57
CA TYR A 101 4.32 16.26 -22.93
C TYR A 101 5.69 15.74 -23.39
N ARG A 102 5.71 14.63 -24.13
CA ARG A 102 6.88 14.05 -24.79
C ARG A 102 6.75 14.33 -26.28
N PHE A 103 7.79 14.90 -26.85
CA PHE A 103 7.85 15.32 -28.24
C PHE A 103 9.03 14.62 -28.90
N ASP A 104 8.79 14.04 -30.07
CA ASP A 104 9.85 13.48 -30.90
C ASP A 104 10.44 14.61 -31.77
N LEU A 105 11.73 14.89 -31.57
CA LEU A 105 12.50 15.88 -32.34
C LEU A 105 13.56 15.11 -33.15
N ASP A 106 13.15 14.55 -34.29
CA ASP A 106 13.98 13.76 -35.20
C ASP A 106 14.70 12.57 -34.53
N GLY A 107 13.94 11.74 -33.81
CA GLY A 107 14.42 10.54 -33.13
C GLY A 107 14.91 10.78 -31.71
N VAL A 108 14.86 12.03 -31.24
CA VAL A 108 15.19 12.41 -29.85
C VAL A 108 13.92 12.77 -29.10
N GLU A 109 13.55 11.93 -28.13
CA GLU A 109 12.44 12.24 -27.22
C GLU A 109 12.83 13.39 -26.28
N ALA A 110 12.07 14.47 -26.32
CA ALA A 110 12.28 15.67 -25.50
C ALA A 110 11.04 16.02 -24.66
N THR A 111 11.29 16.61 -23.49
CA THR A 111 10.26 17.23 -22.63
C THR A 111 10.68 18.64 -22.28
N PHE A 112 9.73 19.57 -22.14
CA PHE A 112 10.01 20.97 -21.84
C PHE A 112 9.62 21.29 -20.39
N PRO A 113 10.59 21.40 -19.47
CA PRO A 113 10.31 21.67 -18.07
C PRO A 113 9.81 23.10 -17.86
N LEU A 114 8.89 23.28 -16.91
CA LEU A 114 8.26 24.55 -16.55
C LEU A 114 8.48 24.90 -15.07
N PRO A 115 8.27 26.18 -14.66
CA PRO A 115 8.60 26.64 -13.30
C PRO A 115 7.95 25.86 -12.16
N PHE A 116 6.81 25.20 -12.39
CA PHE A 116 6.19 24.32 -11.39
C PHE A 116 7.12 23.18 -10.95
N ALA A 117 8.02 22.71 -11.83
CA ALA A 117 8.99 21.66 -11.51
C ALA A 117 9.85 22.01 -10.28
N LEU A 118 10.14 23.30 -10.06
CA LEU A 118 10.90 23.77 -8.90
C LEU A 118 10.14 23.54 -7.58
N LEU A 119 8.81 23.61 -7.61
CA LEU A 119 7.97 23.42 -6.42
C LEU A 119 8.04 21.99 -5.87
N HIS A 120 8.35 21.03 -6.74
CA HIS A 120 8.54 19.63 -6.35
C HIS A 120 9.70 19.44 -5.36
N TYR A 121 10.72 20.30 -5.44
CA TYR A 121 11.92 20.22 -4.60
C TYR A 121 11.82 21.03 -3.32
N LEU A 122 10.77 21.86 -3.16
CA LEU A 122 10.59 22.67 -1.97
C LEU A 122 9.90 21.86 -0.86
N PRO A 123 10.51 21.72 0.33
CA PRO A 123 9.85 21.16 1.51
C PRO A 123 8.52 21.87 1.76
N ILE A 124 7.52 21.17 2.32
CA ILE A 124 6.15 21.65 2.59
C ILE A 124 5.31 21.83 1.30
N ILE A 125 5.86 22.47 0.26
CA ILE A 125 5.15 22.75 -1.00
C ILE A 125 5.08 21.50 -1.90
N LYS A 126 6.01 20.55 -1.77
CA LYS A 126 6.00 19.28 -2.52
C LYS A 126 4.71 18.45 -2.40
N ALA A 127 3.87 18.74 -1.40
CA ALA A 127 2.55 18.13 -1.23
C ALA A 127 1.49 18.68 -2.23
N ASN A 128 1.76 19.83 -2.88
CA ASN A 128 0.93 20.38 -3.93
C ASN A 128 1.09 19.56 -5.22
N ARG A 129 0.24 18.55 -5.38
CA ARG A 129 0.28 17.59 -6.50
C ARG A 129 -0.65 17.92 -7.66
N ALA A 130 -1.40 19.03 -7.61
CA ALA A 130 -2.46 19.35 -8.56
C ALA A 130 -2.25 20.74 -9.20
N PRO A 131 -1.45 20.84 -10.27
CA PRO A 131 -1.11 22.12 -10.90
C PRO A 131 -2.32 22.93 -11.36
N ASN A 132 -3.35 22.28 -11.94
CA ASN A 132 -4.60 22.92 -12.36
C ASN A 132 -5.29 23.76 -11.28
N ARG A 133 -5.12 23.46 -9.99
CA ARG A 133 -5.75 24.23 -8.89
C ARG A 133 -5.22 25.65 -8.74
N ASN A 134 -4.04 25.95 -9.29
CA ASN A 134 -3.52 27.31 -9.40
C ASN A 134 -4.42 28.22 -10.25
N SER A 135 -5.36 27.64 -11.02
CA SER A 135 -6.30 28.37 -11.86
C SER A 135 -7.21 29.30 -11.08
N VAL A 136 -7.48 29.02 -9.80
CA VAL A 136 -8.26 29.92 -8.92
C VAL A 136 -7.59 31.30 -8.84
N LEU A 137 -6.27 31.34 -8.67
CA LEU A 137 -5.50 32.59 -8.58
C LEU A 137 -5.31 33.24 -9.96
N LEU A 138 -5.15 32.44 -11.01
CA LEU A 138 -5.17 32.91 -12.39
C LEU A 138 -6.48 33.65 -12.71
N MET A 139 -7.63 33.01 -12.48
CA MET A 139 -8.95 33.58 -12.78
C MET A 139 -9.25 34.82 -11.94
N LEU A 140 -8.87 34.83 -10.67
CA LEU A 140 -8.97 36.02 -9.83
C LEU A 140 -8.18 37.20 -10.42
N ALA A 141 -6.94 36.97 -10.83
CA ALA A 141 -6.10 38.00 -11.41
C ALA A 141 -6.66 38.53 -12.75
N LEU A 142 -7.15 37.64 -13.61
CA LEU A 142 -7.80 38.00 -14.86
C LEU A 142 -9.07 38.82 -14.61
N ALA A 143 -9.92 38.44 -13.65
CA ALA A 143 -11.13 39.18 -13.31
C ALA A 143 -10.82 40.64 -12.91
N VAL A 144 -9.75 40.85 -12.14
CA VAL A 144 -9.31 42.21 -11.78
C VAL A 144 -8.85 42.98 -13.02
N LEU A 145 -8.04 42.37 -13.89
CA LEU A 145 -7.58 43.00 -15.14
C LEU A 145 -8.75 43.38 -16.07
N VAL A 146 -9.74 42.48 -16.21
CA VAL A 146 -10.98 42.73 -16.95
C VAL A 146 -11.74 43.91 -16.35
N GLY A 147 -11.84 44.00 -15.03
CA GLY A 147 -12.47 45.15 -14.35
C GLY A 147 -11.81 46.49 -14.71
N TYR A 148 -10.48 46.53 -14.75
CA TYR A 148 -9.74 47.73 -15.20
C TYR A 148 -9.95 48.04 -16.68
N ALA A 149 -10.06 47.02 -17.53
CA ALA A 149 -10.36 47.20 -18.95
C ALA A 149 -11.75 47.81 -19.16
N LEU A 150 -12.75 47.31 -18.43
CA LEU A 150 -14.11 47.86 -18.43
C LEU A 150 -14.09 49.32 -17.93
N ALA A 151 -13.40 49.60 -16.82
CA ALA A 151 -13.27 50.97 -16.31
C ALA A 151 -12.67 51.92 -17.35
N TRP A 152 -11.62 51.49 -18.06
CA TRP A 152 -11.01 52.26 -19.14
C TRP A 152 -11.99 52.52 -20.30
N LEU A 153 -12.68 51.48 -20.78
CA LEU A 153 -13.63 51.58 -21.89
C LEU A 153 -14.80 52.53 -21.56
N LEU A 154 -15.29 52.47 -20.31
CA LEU A 154 -16.40 53.30 -19.84
C LEU A 154 -15.98 54.77 -19.64
N GLN A 155 -14.76 55.02 -19.15
CA GLN A 155 -14.23 56.38 -18.98
C GLN A 155 -13.92 57.07 -20.32
N ARG A 156 -13.43 56.33 -21.31
CA ARG A 156 -13.06 56.89 -22.64
C ARG A 156 -14.24 57.47 -23.43
N ARG A 157 -15.47 57.00 -23.17
CA ARG A 157 -16.69 57.44 -23.85
C ARG A 157 -17.57 58.38 -23.01
N GLY A 158 -17.13 58.77 -21.82
CA GLY A 158 -17.93 59.53 -20.84
C GLY A 158 -17.52 60.99 -20.66
N ALA A 159 -16.59 61.50 -21.46
CA ALA A 159 -16.06 62.86 -21.30
C ALA A 159 -17.09 63.98 -21.61
N ASP A 160 -18.10 63.73 -22.44
CA ASP A 160 -19.01 64.77 -22.95
C ASP A 160 -20.50 64.63 -22.56
N THR A 161 -20.87 63.74 -21.63
CA THR A 161 -22.30 63.49 -21.29
C THR A 161 -22.65 63.86 -19.85
N PRO A 162 -23.65 64.74 -19.60
CA PRO A 162 -24.00 65.18 -18.25
C PRO A 162 -24.45 64.03 -17.32
N PRO A 163 -24.34 64.20 -15.99
CA PRO A 163 -24.69 63.16 -15.02
C PRO A 163 -26.21 62.94 -14.98
N SER A 164 -26.69 61.90 -15.67
CA SER A 164 -28.05 61.36 -15.51
C SER A 164 -28.02 60.22 -14.48
N ARG A 165 -29.02 60.15 -13.61
CA ARG A 165 -29.13 59.18 -12.51
C ARG A 165 -29.41 57.72 -12.95
N SER A 166 -29.63 57.45 -14.24
CA SER A 166 -29.96 56.11 -14.75
C SER A 166 -28.83 55.52 -15.61
N LEU A 167 -28.20 54.44 -15.12
CA LEU A 167 -27.14 53.69 -15.81
C LEU A 167 -27.58 53.08 -17.16
N TRP A 168 -28.88 52.78 -17.31
CA TRP A 168 -29.45 52.07 -18.47
C TRP A 168 -29.72 52.97 -19.69
N ARG A 169 -29.64 54.29 -19.54
CA ARG A 169 -29.81 55.25 -20.66
C ARG A 169 -28.51 55.59 -21.39
N ARG A 170 -27.36 55.04 -20.93
CA ARG A 170 -26.04 55.31 -21.54
C ARG A 170 -25.62 54.15 -22.46
N PRO A 171 -25.02 54.43 -23.64
CA PRO A 171 -24.46 53.40 -24.52
C PRO A 171 -23.35 52.58 -23.83
N GLN A 172 -22.72 53.16 -22.81
CA GLN A 172 -21.75 52.53 -21.92
C GLN A 172 -22.35 51.37 -21.10
N GLY A 173 -23.58 51.52 -20.62
CA GLY A 173 -24.27 50.47 -19.87
C GLY A 173 -24.56 49.25 -20.74
N TRP A 174 -24.98 49.47 -21.99
CA TRP A 174 -25.18 48.42 -22.99
C TRP A 174 -23.86 47.75 -23.41
N LEU A 175 -22.76 48.50 -23.54
CA LEU A 175 -21.44 47.92 -23.80
C LEU A 175 -20.99 47.02 -22.64
N ALA A 176 -21.12 47.48 -21.39
CA ALA A 176 -20.79 46.69 -20.22
C ALA A 176 -21.65 45.43 -20.15
N ALA A 177 -22.97 45.55 -20.35
CA ALA A 177 -23.88 44.41 -20.39
C ALA A 177 -23.53 43.42 -21.51
N GLY A 178 -23.19 43.91 -22.71
CA GLY A 178 -22.78 43.08 -23.83
C GLY A 178 -21.46 42.32 -23.57
N LEU A 179 -20.46 42.97 -22.97
CA LEU A 179 -19.20 42.31 -22.59
C LEU A 179 -19.42 41.29 -21.46
N CYS A 180 -20.24 41.61 -20.46
CA CYS A 180 -20.64 40.65 -19.44
C CYS A 180 -21.37 39.45 -20.04
N ALA A 181 -22.32 39.67 -20.96
CA ALA A 181 -23.02 38.60 -21.65
C ALA A 181 -22.06 37.74 -22.48
N ALA A 182 -21.06 38.33 -23.14
CA ALA A 182 -20.06 37.61 -23.91
C ALA A 182 -19.14 36.75 -23.01
N ILE A 183 -18.74 37.24 -21.84
CA ILE A 183 -17.99 36.48 -20.83
C ILE A 183 -18.84 35.33 -20.29
N LEU A 184 -20.10 35.59 -19.93
CA LEU A 184 -21.01 34.55 -19.45
C LEU A 184 -21.28 33.50 -20.52
N PHE A 185 -21.38 33.92 -21.79
CA PHE A 185 -21.56 33.02 -22.92
C PHE A 185 -20.33 32.13 -23.12
N GLU A 186 -19.12 32.68 -23.23
CA GLU A 186 -17.92 31.84 -23.47
C GLU A 186 -17.65 30.83 -22.34
N HIS A 187 -18.02 31.17 -21.10
CA HIS A 187 -17.90 30.28 -19.94
C HIS A 187 -19.16 29.46 -19.64
N LEU A 188 -20.19 29.51 -20.50
CA LEU A 188 -21.45 28.82 -20.27
C LEU A 188 -21.22 27.31 -20.22
N ALA A 189 -21.68 26.67 -19.14
CA ALA A 189 -21.60 25.23 -18.91
C ALA A 189 -23.01 24.69 -18.63
N VAL A 190 -23.76 24.36 -19.68
CA VAL A 190 -25.16 23.94 -19.56
C VAL A 190 -25.45 22.79 -20.55
N PRO A 191 -26.06 21.68 -20.08
CA PRO A 191 -26.41 21.38 -18.70
C PRO A 191 -25.18 21.00 -17.86
N LEU A 192 -25.16 21.42 -16.60
CA LEU A 192 -24.21 20.87 -15.64
C LEU A 192 -24.59 19.41 -15.36
N PRO A 193 -23.65 18.45 -15.47
CA PRO A 193 -23.93 17.06 -15.15
C PRO A 193 -24.22 16.96 -13.65
N LEU A 194 -25.45 16.57 -13.32
CA LEU A 194 -25.87 16.32 -11.94
C LEU A 194 -25.82 14.83 -11.68
N SER A 195 -25.39 14.46 -10.47
CA SER A 195 -25.57 13.10 -9.97
C SER A 195 -26.90 13.01 -9.24
N ASP A 196 -27.64 11.93 -9.48
CA ASP A 196 -28.82 11.62 -8.69
C ASP A 196 -28.41 11.27 -7.26
N ALA A 197 -28.91 12.02 -6.27
CA ALA A 197 -28.64 11.78 -4.85
C ALA A 197 -29.87 11.27 -4.11
N ARG A 198 -30.90 10.79 -4.81
CA ARG A 198 -32.08 10.18 -4.18
C ARG A 198 -31.67 8.90 -3.46
N VAL A 199 -32.08 8.78 -2.20
CA VAL A 199 -31.83 7.59 -1.39
C VAL A 199 -32.85 6.51 -1.76
N PRO A 200 -32.42 5.31 -2.16
CA PRO A 200 -33.32 4.18 -2.41
C PRO A 200 -34.19 3.81 -1.19
N GLU A 201 -35.45 3.43 -1.43
CA GLU A 201 -36.44 3.17 -0.36
C GLU A 201 -36.04 2.04 0.60
N VAL A 202 -35.27 1.06 0.10
CA VAL A 202 -34.72 -0.06 0.90
C VAL A 202 -33.97 0.42 2.15
N TYR A 203 -33.31 1.58 2.09
CA TYR A 203 -32.56 2.10 3.23
C TYR A 203 -33.48 2.55 4.37
N THR A 204 -34.74 2.87 4.12
CA THR A 204 -35.73 3.13 5.18
C THR A 204 -36.02 1.85 5.99
N GLN A 205 -36.09 0.70 5.31
CA GLN A 205 -36.28 -0.59 5.98
C GLN A 205 -35.04 -0.99 6.78
N ILE A 206 -33.84 -0.77 6.24
CA ILE A 206 -32.57 -1.04 6.93
C ILE A 206 -32.38 -0.11 8.14
N ALA A 207 -32.78 1.17 8.02
CA ALA A 207 -32.74 2.13 9.12
C ALA A 207 -33.61 1.70 10.31
N ALA A 208 -34.76 1.08 10.01
CA ALA A 208 -35.72 0.60 11.00
C ALA A 208 -35.28 -0.67 11.75
N ASP A 209 -34.21 -1.34 11.30
CA ASP A 209 -33.63 -2.47 12.04
C ASP A 209 -33.15 -1.98 13.42
N PRO A 210 -33.65 -2.51 14.54
CA PRO A 210 -33.24 -2.04 15.87
C PRO A 210 -31.82 -2.48 16.24
N ASP A 211 -31.27 -3.49 15.58
CA ASP A 211 -30.00 -4.08 15.96
C ASP A 211 -28.80 -3.27 15.43
N PRO A 212 -27.64 -3.31 16.13
CA PRO A 212 -26.39 -2.65 15.72
C PRO A 212 -25.67 -3.45 14.63
N ILE A 213 -26.31 -3.54 13.46
CA ILE A 213 -25.87 -4.33 12.30
C ILE A 213 -24.97 -3.52 11.36
N SER A 214 -24.26 -4.19 10.47
CA SER A 214 -23.56 -3.55 9.36
C SER A 214 -24.14 -3.94 7.99
N VAL A 215 -23.84 -3.12 6.99
CA VAL A 215 -24.35 -3.24 5.62
C VAL A 215 -23.19 -3.35 4.64
N MET A 216 -23.26 -4.32 3.72
CA MET A 216 -22.32 -4.45 2.61
C MET A 216 -23.00 -4.13 1.29
N HIS A 217 -22.25 -3.53 0.36
CA HIS A 217 -22.73 -3.23 -0.98
C HIS A 217 -21.81 -3.83 -2.04
N LEU A 218 -22.39 -4.21 -3.18
CA LEU A 218 -21.66 -4.46 -4.42
C LEU A 218 -22.01 -3.39 -5.46
N PRO A 219 -21.02 -2.74 -6.12
CA PRO A 219 -19.59 -3.00 -6.00
C PRO A 219 -19.01 -2.63 -4.63
N LEU A 220 -18.04 -3.42 -4.19
CA LEU A 220 -17.30 -3.23 -2.95
C LEU A 220 -15.97 -2.52 -3.25
N GLY A 221 -15.66 -1.50 -2.46
CA GLY A 221 -14.33 -0.91 -2.49
C GLY A 221 -14.10 0.08 -1.35
N TRP A 222 -12.82 0.28 -1.06
CA TRP A 222 -12.30 1.20 -0.07
C TRP A 222 -11.40 2.22 -0.73
N ARG A 223 -11.49 3.46 -0.26
CA ARG A 223 -10.66 4.56 -0.74
C ARG A 223 -10.09 5.37 0.42
N ASN A 224 -8.86 5.84 0.25
CA ASN A 224 -8.31 6.91 1.06
C ASN A 224 -7.66 8.00 0.19
N SER A 225 -6.90 8.92 0.81
CA SER A 225 -6.26 10.04 0.10
C SER A 225 -5.10 9.63 -0.84
N PHE A 226 -4.65 8.39 -0.74
CA PHE A 226 -3.45 7.85 -1.39
C PHE A 226 -3.75 6.62 -2.27
N GLU A 227 -4.70 5.78 -1.88
CA GLU A 227 -4.96 4.47 -2.50
C GLU A 227 -6.46 4.16 -2.63
N VAL A 228 -6.77 3.24 -3.56
CA VAL A 228 -8.09 2.65 -3.79
C VAL A 228 -7.91 1.13 -3.89
N PHE A 229 -8.80 0.38 -3.25
CA PHE A 229 -8.90 -1.08 -3.34
C PHE A 229 -10.36 -1.44 -3.64
N GLY A 230 -10.65 -2.21 -4.71
CA GLY A 230 -12.01 -2.49 -5.15
C GLY A 230 -12.66 -1.38 -5.99
N ALA A 231 -13.89 -1.65 -6.46
CA ALA A 231 -14.69 -0.77 -7.31
C ALA A 231 -15.53 0.24 -6.49
N GLU A 232 -14.88 1.05 -5.65
CA GLU A 232 -15.51 1.98 -4.70
C GLU A 232 -16.57 2.91 -5.33
N ARG A 233 -17.75 3.07 -4.70
CA ARG A 233 -18.79 4.00 -5.17
C ARG A 233 -19.16 4.97 -4.04
N THR A 234 -18.65 6.19 -4.09
CA THR A 234 -18.77 7.18 -3.00
C THR A 234 -20.23 7.52 -2.65
N GLN A 235 -21.12 7.46 -3.63
CA GLN A 235 -22.57 7.65 -3.42
C GLN A 235 -23.15 6.68 -2.37
N LEU A 236 -22.61 5.47 -2.24
CA LEU A 236 -23.09 4.50 -1.24
C LEU A 236 -22.78 4.96 0.18
N GLN A 237 -21.66 5.66 0.39
CA GLN A 237 -21.35 6.26 1.67
C GLN A 237 -22.26 7.45 1.99
N TYR A 238 -22.76 8.17 0.98
CA TYR A 238 -23.81 9.16 1.20
C TYR A 238 -25.11 8.50 1.69
N TYR A 239 -25.51 7.35 1.16
CA TYR A 239 -26.68 6.60 1.65
C TYR A 239 -26.54 6.13 3.10
N GLN A 240 -25.32 6.00 3.61
CA GLN A 240 -25.05 5.75 5.04
C GLN A 240 -25.69 6.80 5.95
N THR A 241 -25.80 8.05 5.49
CA THR A 241 -26.44 9.12 6.27
C THR A 241 -27.94 8.89 6.48
N ALA A 242 -28.58 8.07 5.63
CA ALA A 242 -30.00 7.74 5.74
C ALA A 242 -30.25 6.52 6.64
N HIS A 243 -29.45 5.45 6.49
CA HIS A 243 -29.65 4.23 7.28
C HIS A 243 -28.91 4.22 8.63
N GLY A 244 -27.89 5.06 8.81
CA GLY A 244 -27.17 5.23 10.08
C GLY A 244 -26.37 4.02 10.57
N LYS A 245 -26.24 2.97 9.74
CA LYS A 245 -25.54 1.73 10.10
C LYS A 245 -24.07 1.76 9.66
N PRO A 246 -23.15 1.09 10.36
CA PRO A 246 -21.82 0.77 9.84
C PRO A 246 -21.90 0.12 8.46
N MET A 247 -20.90 0.36 7.60
CA MET A 247 -20.82 -0.24 6.28
C MET A 247 -19.45 -0.86 5.99
N LEU A 248 -19.43 -1.93 5.22
CA LEU A 248 -18.20 -2.50 4.67
C LEU A 248 -17.90 -1.85 3.31
N GLY A 249 -16.84 -1.07 3.27
CA GLY A 249 -16.44 -0.26 2.12
C GLY A 249 -16.55 1.25 2.39
N GLY A 250 -16.29 2.05 1.36
CA GLY A 250 -16.42 3.51 1.40
C GLY A 250 -15.08 4.26 1.45
N ASN A 251 -15.16 5.58 1.62
CA ASN A 251 -14.02 6.47 1.54
C ASN A 251 -13.69 7.11 2.90
N ILE A 252 -12.42 7.07 3.31
CA ILE A 252 -11.93 7.70 4.53
C ILE A 252 -10.72 8.60 4.25
N SER A 253 -10.74 9.82 4.76
CA SER A 253 -9.65 10.79 4.51
C SER A 253 -8.40 10.45 5.33
N ARG A 254 -7.23 10.46 4.69
CA ARG A 254 -5.90 10.35 5.32
C ARG A 254 -5.75 9.18 6.30
N ALA A 255 -6.33 8.03 5.97
CA ALA A 255 -6.14 6.82 6.75
C ALA A 255 -4.69 6.29 6.63
N PRO A 256 -4.09 5.79 7.73
CA PRO A 256 -2.83 5.05 7.66
C PRO A 256 -2.95 3.82 6.74
N ALA A 257 -1.85 3.44 6.08
CA ALA A 257 -1.80 2.33 5.12
C ALA A 257 -2.34 1.01 5.70
N PHE A 258 -1.96 0.70 6.95
CA PHE A 258 -2.35 -0.55 7.61
C PHE A 258 -3.86 -0.81 7.67
N LYS A 259 -4.69 0.25 7.65
CA LYS A 259 -6.16 0.10 7.64
C LYS A 259 -6.68 -0.51 6.34
N LEU A 260 -6.03 -0.18 5.22
CA LEU A 260 -6.39 -0.74 3.92
C LEU A 260 -5.75 -2.12 3.75
N ASP A 261 -4.52 -2.30 4.22
CA ASP A 261 -3.81 -3.57 4.16
C ASP A 261 -4.55 -4.69 4.93
N TYR A 262 -5.25 -4.34 6.02
CA TYR A 262 -6.17 -5.24 6.71
C TYR A 262 -7.21 -5.87 5.78
N PHE A 263 -7.81 -5.10 4.85
CA PHE A 263 -8.80 -5.65 3.91
C PHE A 263 -8.14 -6.37 2.73
N LYS A 264 -6.97 -5.89 2.28
CA LYS A 264 -6.22 -6.49 1.16
C LYS A 264 -5.73 -7.90 1.45
N ARG A 265 -5.58 -8.31 2.70
CA ARG A 265 -5.13 -9.66 3.09
C ARG A 265 -6.25 -10.68 3.28
N ILE A 266 -7.52 -10.29 3.12
CA ILE A 266 -8.67 -11.17 3.35
C ILE A 266 -9.07 -11.80 2.00
N PRO A 267 -8.99 -13.14 1.83
CA PRO A 267 -9.20 -13.76 0.52
C PRO A 267 -10.56 -13.45 -0.12
N LEU A 268 -11.66 -13.36 0.65
CA LEU A 268 -12.96 -12.95 0.11
C LEU A 268 -12.90 -11.57 -0.58
N PHE A 269 -12.19 -10.62 0.00
CA PHE A 269 -12.08 -9.27 -0.56
C PHE A 269 -11.08 -9.19 -1.71
N GLN A 270 -10.03 -10.02 -1.70
CA GLN A 270 -9.13 -10.20 -2.85
C GLN A 270 -9.88 -10.76 -4.06
N VAL A 271 -10.66 -11.83 -3.87
CA VAL A 271 -11.47 -12.44 -4.93
C VAL A 271 -12.50 -11.44 -5.47
N LEU A 272 -13.18 -10.69 -4.61
CA LEU A 272 -14.10 -9.64 -5.08
C LEU A 272 -13.38 -8.53 -5.85
N ASP A 273 -12.18 -8.10 -5.44
CA ASP A 273 -11.39 -7.13 -6.20
C ASP A 273 -10.99 -7.67 -7.58
N ASP A 274 -10.47 -8.90 -7.66
CA ASP A 274 -10.13 -9.57 -8.92
C ASP A 274 -11.34 -9.66 -9.85
N LEU A 275 -12.47 -10.15 -9.31
CA LEU A 275 -13.69 -10.29 -10.10
C LEU A 275 -14.16 -8.95 -10.64
N GLN A 276 -14.20 -7.91 -9.80
CA GLN A 276 -14.61 -6.55 -10.18
C GLN A 276 -13.66 -5.94 -11.21
N ALA A 277 -12.36 -6.22 -11.12
CA ALA A 277 -11.34 -5.75 -12.03
C ALA A 277 -11.25 -6.55 -13.35
N GLY A 278 -12.04 -7.62 -13.51
CA GLY A 278 -12.01 -8.47 -14.68
C GLY A 278 -10.84 -9.45 -14.73
N ARG A 279 -10.19 -9.69 -13.58
CA ARG A 279 -9.15 -10.72 -13.42
C ARG A 279 -9.78 -12.03 -12.96
N ASP A 280 -9.16 -13.15 -13.29
CA ASP A 280 -9.59 -14.44 -12.77
C ASP A 280 -8.91 -14.71 -11.42
N PRO A 281 -9.68 -14.97 -10.35
CA PRO A 281 -9.11 -15.26 -9.05
C PRO A 281 -8.34 -16.58 -9.05
N ASP A 282 -7.28 -16.65 -8.25
CA ASP A 282 -6.56 -17.89 -7.97
C ASP A 282 -7.52 -18.94 -7.35
N PRO A 283 -7.49 -20.21 -7.79
CA PRO A 283 -8.38 -21.25 -7.24
C PRO A 283 -8.25 -21.48 -5.73
N ALA A 284 -7.05 -21.34 -5.16
CA ALA A 284 -6.86 -21.49 -3.71
C ALA A 284 -7.48 -20.31 -2.96
N ALA A 285 -7.26 -19.08 -3.44
CA ALA A 285 -7.92 -17.89 -2.90
C ALA A 285 -9.45 -17.98 -3.00
N LEU A 286 -9.99 -18.54 -4.10
CA LEU A 286 -11.43 -18.77 -4.27
C LEU A 286 -11.98 -19.76 -3.24
N ALA A 287 -11.31 -20.88 -3.03
CA ALA A 287 -11.71 -21.88 -2.03
C ALA A 287 -11.67 -21.28 -0.60
N GLN A 288 -10.64 -20.50 -0.27
CA GLN A 288 -10.54 -19.80 1.01
C GLN A 288 -11.63 -18.74 1.18
N ALA A 289 -11.95 -17.98 0.11
CA ALA A 289 -13.05 -17.01 0.11
C ALA A 289 -14.40 -17.68 0.41
N GLN A 290 -14.65 -18.84 -0.19
CA GLN A 290 -15.87 -19.61 0.07
C GLN A 290 -15.92 -20.15 1.50
N ALA A 291 -14.83 -20.71 2.00
CA ALA A 291 -14.77 -21.27 3.34
C ALA A 291 -15.01 -20.23 4.45
N GLN A 292 -14.46 -19.02 4.29
CA GLN A 292 -14.54 -17.98 5.34
C GLN A 292 -15.76 -17.05 5.23
N ALA A 293 -16.58 -17.16 4.18
CA ALA A 293 -17.62 -16.16 3.89
C ALA A 293 -18.63 -15.99 5.03
N GLY A 294 -19.10 -17.10 5.61
CA GLY A 294 -20.02 -17.09 6.75
C GLY A 294 -19.41 -16.42 7.98
N ASP A 295 -18.20 -16.83 8.33
CA ASP A 295 -17.47 -16.33 9.49
C ASP A 295 -17.18 -14.83 9.39
N LEU A 296 -16.81 -14.33 8.21
CA LEU A 296 -16.60 -12.90 8.00
C LEU A 296 -17.89 -12.08 8.20
N PHE A 297 -19.01 -12.55 7.68
CA PHE A 297 -20.28 -11.85 7.82
C PHE A 297 -20.81 -11.91 9.26
N TYR A 298 -20.49 -12.97 9.99
CA TYR A 298 -20.73 -13.04 11.44
C TYR A 298 -19.80 -12.09 12.21
N LEU A 299 -18.51 -12.06 11.88
CA LEU A 299 -17.48 -11.19 12.48
C LEU A 299 -17.88 -9.71 12.38
N TYR A 300 -18.17 -9.25 11.16
CA TYR A 300 -18.53 -7.84 10.92
C TYR A 300 -19.98 -7.51 11.27
N ASN A 301 -20.75 -8.49 11.76
CA ASN A 301 -22.19 -8.39 12.00
C ASN A 301 -22.97 -7.84 10.79
N THR A 302 -22.58 -8.29 9.59
CA THR A 302 -23.17 -7.85 8.32
C THR A 302 -24.49 -8.57 8.12
N ARG A 303 -25.60 -7.84 8.20
CA ARG A 303 -26.94 -8.42 8.05
C ARG A 303 -27.64 -8.14 6.74
N TYR A 304 -27.11 -7.18 5.97
CA TYR A 304 -27.66 -6.81 4.67
C TYR A 304 -26.57 -6.76 3.61
N LEU A 305 -26.86 -7.37 2.46
CA LEU A 305 -26.12 -7.20 1.22
C LEU A 305 -27.00 -6.49 0.21
N LEU A 306 -26.49 -5.40 -0.39
CA LEU A 306 -27.17 -4.71 -1.48
C LEU A 306 -26.35 -4.85 -2.77
N LEU A 307 -26.98 -5.44 -3.77
CA LEU A 307 -26.47 -5.54 -5.12
C LEU A 307 -26.93 -4.30 -5.90
N MET A 308 -26.01 -3.37 -6.16
CA MET A 308 -26.33 -2.08 -6.77
C MET A 308 -26.18 -2.14 -8.29
N PRO A 309 -27.08 -1.51 -9.08
CA PRO A 309 -27.00 -1.54 -10.52
C PRO A 309 -25.66 -0.93 -10.97
N PRO A 310 -25.05 -1.47 -12.04
CA PRO A 310 -23.79 -0.96 -12.54
C PRO A 310 -23.96 0.49 -13.01
N ILE A 311 -22.91 1.28 -12.86
CA ILE A 311 -22.88 2.65 -13.37
C ILE A 311 -22.56 2.55 -14.87
N PRO A 312 -23.38 3.14 -15.76
CA PRO A 312 -23.08 3.18 -17.20
C PRO A 312 -21.65 3.68 -17.46
N GLU A 313 -20.97 3.01 -18.38
CA GLU A 313 -19.59 3.32 -18.81
C GLU A 313 -18.51 3.24 -17.72
N ARG A 314 -18.82 2.65 -16.56
CA ARG A 314 -17.84 2.44 -15.50
C ARG A 314 -17.08 1.14 -15.69
N TYR A 315 -16.11 1.14 -16.60
CA TYR A 315 -15.22 0.00 -16.84
C TYR A 315 -14.19 -0.21 -15.71
N PRO A 316 -13.75 -1.46 -15.46
CA PRO A 316 -14.27 -2.71 -16.04
C PRO A 316 -15.58 -3.19 -15.40
N TYR A 317 -16.05 -2.56 -14.32
CA TYR A 317 -17.19 -3.06 -13.53
C TYR A 317 -18.50 -3.21 -14.32
N ILE A 318 -18.75 -2.34 -15.31
CA ILE A 318 -19.92 -2.46 -16.21
C ILE A 318 -19.92 -3.78 -17.00
N ASP A 319 -18.75 -4.41 -17.22
CA ASP A 319 -18.63 -5.71 -17.88
C ASP A 319 -18.62 -6.87 -16.88
N THR A 320 -18.26 -6.63 -15.62
CA THR A 320 -18.02 -7.68 -14.62
C THR A 320 -19.10 -7.79 -13.53
N TRP A 321 -20.02 -6.82 -13.42
CA TRP A 321 -21.00 -6.77 -12.32
C TRP A 321 -21.84 -8.06 -12.21
N ALA A 322 -22.26 -8.64 -13.33
CA ALA A 322 -23.08 -9.85 -13.33
C ALA A 322 -22.30 -11.04 -12.75
N ARG A 323 -21.01 -11.17 -13.09
CA ARG A 323 -20.11 -12.19 -12.53
C ARG A 323 -19.91 -11.98 -11.02
N VAL A 324 -19.74 -10.73 -10.59
CA VAL A 324 -19.59 -10.37 -9.18
C VAL A 324 -20.85 -10.68 -8.38
N TRP A 325 -22.03 -10.38 -8.93
CA TRP A 325 -23.32 -10.71 -8.30
C TRP A 325 -23.52 -12.23 -8.20
N ALA A 326 -23.23 -12.96 -9.28
CA ALA A 326 -23.33 -14.42 -9.29
C ALA A 326 -22.42 -15.06 -8.23
N PHE A 327 -21.17 -14.61 -8.13
CA PHE A 327 -20.25 -15.06 -7.08
C PHE A 327 -20.80 -14.78 -5.68
N ALA A 328 -21.29 -13.56 -5.44
CA ALA A 328 -21.84 -13.17 -4.15
C ALA A 328 -23.05 -14.03 -3.75
N LYS A 329 -23.98 -14.28 -4.67
CA LYS A 329 -25.16 -15.13 -4.43
C LYS A 329 -24.79 -16.60 -4.20
N ALA A 330 -23.75 -17.09 -4.86
CA ALA A 330 -23.30 -18.47 -4.70
C ALA A 330 -22.47 -18.70 -3.42
N THR A 331 -21.85 -17.65 -2.87
CA THR A 331 -20.82 -17.78 -1.83
C THR A 331 -21.26 -17.25 -0.48
N LEU A 332 -22.03 -16.16 -0.45
CA LEU A 332 -22.42 -15.51 0.79
C LEU A 332 -23.64 -16.22 1.41
N PRO A 333 -23.75 -16.26 2.75
CA PRO A 333 -24.88 -16.89 3.42
C PRO A 333 -26.11 -15.97 3.32
N LEU A 334 -26.80 -15.97 2.18
CA LEU A 334 -27.96 -15.11 1.93
C LEU A 334 -29.26 -15.91 2.08
N GLU A 335 -30.33 -15.21 2.44
CA GLU A 335 -31.68 -15.78 2.25
C GLU A 335 -31.89 -16.11 0.76
N PRO A 336 -32.68 -17.16 0.42
CA PRO A 336 -32.83 -17.60 -0.97
C PRO A 336 -33.37 -16.52 -1.91
N GLU A 337 -34.26 -15.66 -1.39
CA GLU A 337 -34.89 -14.57 -2.12
C GLU A 337 -34.52 -13.21 -1.52
N PRO A 338 -34.36 -12.16 -2.34
CA PRO A 338 -34.16 -10.81 -1.83
C PRO A 338 -35.41 -10.33 -1.09
N PHE A 339 -35.23 -9.73 0.10
CA PHE A 339 -36.35 -9.14 0.85
C PHE A 339 -36.88 -7.87 0.17
N TRP A 340 -36.10 -7.28 -0.75
CA TRP A 340 -36.50 -6.10 -1.51
C TRP A 340 -35.83 -6.10 -2.89
N THR A 341 -36.62 -5.74 -3.91
CA THR A 341 -36.15 -5.49 -5.27
C THR A 341 -36.79 -4.22 -5.83
N GLY A 342 -36.00 -3.39 -6.51
CA GLY A 342 -36.49 -2.14 -7.09
C GLY A 342 -35.36 -1.27 -7.58
N GLN A 343 -35.63 -0.40 -8.57
CA GLN A 343 -34.62 0.53 -9.10
C GLN A 343 -33.32 -0.15 -9.59
N GLY A 344 -33.40 -1.42 -10.01
CA GLY A 344 -32.24 -2.24 -10.39
C GLY A 344 -31.36 -2.70 -9.23
N ILE A 345 -31.79 -2.50 -7.98
CA ILE A 345 -31.12 -2.98 -6.77
C ILE A 345 -31.82 -4.27 -6.30
N GLU A 346 -31.02 -5.23 -5.85
CA GLU A 346 -31.49 -6.41 -5.09
C GLU A 346 -30.89 -6.37 -3.69
N ALA A 347 -31.73 -6.47 -2.67
CA ALA A 347 -31.28 -6.45 -1.28
C ALA A 347 -31.62 -7.77 -0.58
N TYR A 348 -30.59 -8.38 0.00
CA TYR A 348 -30.66 -9.67 0.67
C TYR A 348 -30.40 -9.50 2.17
N ARG A 349 -31.11 -10.31 2.96
CA ARG A 349 -30.72 -10.56 4.34
C ARG A 349 -29.64 -11.62 4.35
N VAL A 350 -28.69 -11.46 5.26
CA VAL A 350 -27.62 -12.41 5.48
C VAL A 350 -28.06 -13.36 6.60
N VAL A 351 -28.05 -14.65 6.33
CA VAL A 351 -28.30 -15.71 7.30
C VAL A 351 -27.15 -15.75 8.30
N GLN A 352 -27.45 -15.43 9.56
CA GLN A 352 -26.48 -15.49 10.64
C GLN A 352 -26.53 -16.89 11.28
N PRO A 353 -25.38 -17.49 11.62
CA PRO A 353 -25.36 -18.73 12.38
C PRO A 353 -25.95 -18.53 13.78
N GLN A 354 -26.24 -19.63 14.48
CA GLN A 354 -26.60 -19.54 15.89
C GLN A 354 -25.44 -18.88 16.66
N GLY A 355 -25.77 -17.77 17.33
CA GLY A 355 -24.80 -17.02 18.11
C GLY A 355 -24.30 -17.77 19.35
N SER A 356 -23.10 -17.41 19.81
CA SER A 356 -22.54 -17.89 21.08
C SER A 356 -21.88 -16.74 21.84
N ASP A 357 -21.99 -16.77 23.17
CA ASP A 357 -21.28 -15.87 24.08
C ASP A 357 -19.89 -16.41 24.46
N ARG A 358 -19.47 -17.49 23.80
CA ARG A 358 -18.12 -18.04 23.82
C ARG A 358 -17.47 -17.91 22.44
N PHE A 359 -16.20 -17.55 22.42
CA PHE A 359 -15.41 -17.53 21.21
C PHE A 359 -13.94 -17.87 21.51
N THR A 360 -13.36 -18.75 20.70
CA THR A 360 -11.94 -19.13 20.78
C THR A 360 -11.28 -18.78 19.45
N LEU A 361 -10.25 -17.95 19.50
CA LEU A 361 -9.38 -17.63 18.39
C LEU A 361 -8.07 -18.36 18.56
N ASP A 362 -7.84 -19.39 17.76
CA ASP A 362 -6.52 -20.01 17.55
C ASP A 362 -5.76 -19.12 16.56
N LEU A 363 -4.74 -18.39 17.03
CA LEU A 363 -3.92 -17.50 16.21
C LEU A 363 -2.91 -18.27 15.36
N GLY A 364 -2.55 -19.49 15.77
CA GLY A 364 -1.68 -20.38 15.02
C GLY A 364 -2.34 -21.03 13.81
N ALA A 365 -3.67 -20.97 13.70
CA ALA A 365 -4.41 -21.51 12.57
C ALA A 365 -4.48 -20.52 11.37
N PRO A 366 -4.56 -21.04 10.13
CA PRO A 366 -4.80 -20.21 8.94
C PRO A 366 -6.20 -19.58 8.98
N GLY A 367 -6.43 -18.54 8.16
CA GLY A 367 -7.75 -17.87 8.08
C GLY A 367 -8.06 -16.89 9.23
N THR A 368 -7.11 -16.60 10.11
CA THR A 368 -7.31 -15.75 11.31
C THR A 368 -7.06 -14.26 11.07
N PHE A 369 -6.55 -13.89 9.90
CA PHE A 369 -6.27 -12.47 9.54
C PHE A 369 -7.43 -11.50 9.80
N PRO A 370 -8.71 -11.84 9.54
CA PRO A 370 -9.83 -10.94 9.81
C PRO A 370 -9.98 -10.61 11.30
N TYR A 371 -9.56 -11.50 12.20
CA TYR A 371 -9.70 -11.32 13.64
C TYR A 371 -8.54 -10.52 14.25
N ARG A 372 -7.47 -10.28 13.48
CA ARG A 372 -6.28 -9.53 13.92
C ARG A 372 -6.37 -8.08 13.46
N GLY A 373 -6.26 -7.12 14.36
CA GLY A 373 -6.09 -5.70 14.06
C GLY A 373 -4.62 -5.33 13.85
N GLU A 374 -4.25 -4.12 14.27
CA GLU A 374 -2.86 -3.68 14.32
C GLU A 374 -2.02 -4.40 15.38
N GLY A 375 -0.69 -4.36 15.23
CA GLY A 375 0.27 -4.84 16.24
C GLY A 375 0.56 -6.34 16.22
N TRP A 376 0.09 -7.05 15.19
CA TRP A 376 0.43 -8.44 14.92
C TRP A 376 1.36 -8.55 13.74
N ASP A 377 2.13 -9.64 13.69
CA ASP A 377 2.89 -9.98 12.51
C ASP A 377 2.00 -10.20 11.27
N ALA A 378 2.59 -9.94 10.11
CA ALA A 378 1.94 -10.07 8.80
C ALA A 378 1.86 -11.53 8.32
N ALA A 379 2.62 -12.45 8.93
CA ALA A 379 2.53 -13.88 8.62
C ALA A 379 1.12 -14.43 8.87
N GLU A 380 0.67 -15.34 8.01
CA GLU A 380 -0.64 -15.99 8.20
C GLU A 380 -0.59 -16.93 9.40
N THR A 381 0.42 -17.78 9.43
CA THR A 381 0.79 -18.68 10.52
C THR A 381 2.29 -18.55 10.78
N ASP A 382 2.71 -18.81 12.02
CA ASP A 382 4.10 -18.93 12.42
C ASP A 382 4.19 -20.06 13.47
N ALA A 383 5.40 -20.51 13.79
CA ALA A 383 5.63 -21.58 14.76
C ALA A 383 6.67 -21.19 15.82
N PRO A 384 6.50 -20.04 16.52
CA PRO A 384 7.45 -19.64 17.55
C PRO A 384 7.49 -20.70 18.66
N TYR A 385 8.70 -21.07 19.07
CA TYR A 385 8.92 -22.09 20.11
C TYR A 385 8.21 -23.42 19.78
N ASP A 386 8.25 -23.83 18.52
CA ASP A 386 7.65 -25.08 17.99
C ASP A 386 6.15 -25.21 18.25
N THR A 387 5.45 -24.09 18.44
CA THR A 387 4.00 -24.04 18.67
C THR A 387 3.36 -23.12 17.66
N SER A 388 2.27 -23.57 17.03
CA SER A 388 1.49 -22.75 16.10
C SER A 388 0.98 -21.52 16.84
N ALA A 389 1.48 -20.34 16.47
CA ALA A 389 1.18 -19.10 17.16
C ALA A 389 1.61 -17.91 16.29
N ILE A 390 1.24 -16.69 16.71
CA ILE A 390 1.62 -15.47 16.01
C ILE A 390 2.31 -14.50 16.95
N TRP A 391 3.34 -13.83 16.44
CA TRP A 391 4.03 -12.75 17.14
C TRP A 391 3.17 -11.49 17.23
N ALA A 392 3.06 -10.95 18.44
CA ALA A 392 2.76 -9.55 18.69
C ALA A 392 4.03 -8.74 18.41
N THR A 393 3.94 -7.85 17.42
CA THR A 393 5.07 -7.02 16.95
C THR A 393 4.95 -5.55 17.32
N GLY A 394 3.79 -5.13 17.84
CA GLY A 394 3.58 -3.80 18.40
C GLY A 394 3.58 -3.81 19.93
N VAL A 395 3.69 -2.64 20.55
CA VAL A 395 3.42 -2.43 21.98
C VAL A 395 1.93 -2.52 22.31
N SER A 396 1.09 -2.61 21.29
CA SER A 396 -0.36 -2.80 21.39
C SER A 396 -0.79 -3.70 20.24
N SER A 397 -1.48 -4.81 20.55
CA SER A 397 -1.96 -5.78 19.57
C SER A 397 -3.48 -5.95 19.71
N ARG A 398 -4.23 -5.67 18.64
CA ARG A 398 -5.70 -5.64 18.68
C ARG A 398 -6.32 -6.91 18.11
N LEU A 399 -7.35 -7.42 18.74
CA LEU A 399 -8.15 -8.56 18.28
C LEU A 399 -9.64 -8.18 18.22
N PHE A 400 -10.35 -8.86 17.32
CA PHE A 400 -11.77 -8.69 17.09
C PHE A 400 -12.48 -10.02 17.43
N MET A 401 -13.40 -9.99 18.40
CA MET A 401 -14.07 -11.17 18.93
C MET A 401 -15.59 -11.06 18.75
N PRO A 402 -16.20 -11.84 17.84
CA PRO A 402 -17.64 -11.80 17.65
C PRO A 402 -18.34 -12.65 18.73
N LEU A 403 -19.16 -11.99 19.56
CA LEU A 403 -20.00 -12.66 20.58
C LEU A 403 -21.48 -12.37 20.31
N ARG A 404 -22.36 -13.24 20.77
CA ARG A 404 -23.82 -13.10 20.72
C ARG A 404 -24.47 -13.75 21.95
N GLY A 405 -25.59 -13.21 22.42
CA GLY A 405 -26.25 -13.74 23.61
C GLY A 405 -25.47 -13.45 24.89
N VAL A 406 -24.72 -12.36 24.91
CA VAL A 406 -23.94 -11.92 26.08
C VAL A 406 -24.90 -11.59 27.22
N ASP A 407 -24.70 -12.26 28.36
CA ASP A 407 -25.42 -11.96 29.58
C ASP A 407 -24.72 -10.82 30.32
N ARG A 408 -25.37 -9.65 30.32
CA ARG A 408 -24.81 -8.45 30.94
C ARG A 408 -24.63 -8.56 32.45
N ALA A 409 -25.32 -9.50 33.11
CA ALA A 409 -25.20 -9.75 34.55
C ALA A 409 -24.13 -10.80 34.89
N ALA A 410 -23.65 -11.56 33.90
CA ALA A 410 -22.61 -12.56 34.11
C ALA A 410 -21.21 -11.93 34.18
N THR A 411 -20.27 -12.68 34.74
CA THR A 411 -18.82 -12.43 34.59
C THR A 411 -18.31 -13.37 33.52
N TYR A 412 -17.48 -12.85 32.63
CA TYR A 412 -16.78 -13.61 31.60
C TYR A 412 -15.30 -13.66 31.93
N GLN A 413 -14.62 -14.68 31.46
CA GLN A 413 -13.18 -14.82 31.53
C GLN A 413 -12.59 -14.65 30.13
N VAL A 414 -11.58 -13.78 30.02
CA VAL A 414 -10.67 -13.76 28.86
C VAL A 414 -9.43 -14.53 29.23
N ARG A 415 -9.14 -15.61 28.50
CA ARG A 415 -7.97 -16.45 28.68
C ARG A 415 -7.06 -16.37 27.48
N ILE A 416 -5.76 -16.32 27.70
CA ILE A 416 -4.76 -16.24 26.64
C ILE A 416 -3.63 -17.20 26.94
N ARG A 417 -3.26 -17.99 25.93
CA ARG A 417 -2.00 -18.75 25.95
C ARG A 417 -0.92 -17.97 25.22
N VAL A 418 0.11 -17.57 25.95
CA VAL A 418 1.11 -16.60 25.53
C VAL A 418 2.50 -17.03 25.98
N HIS A 419 3.51 -16.71 25.17
CA HIS A 419 4.92 -16.83 25.51
C HIS A 419 5.61 -15.47 25.32
N PRO A 420 6.16 -14.84 26.38
CA PRO A 420 6.79 -13.53 26.24
C PRO A 420 8.12 -13.63 25.48
N PHE A 421 8.41 -12.65 24.61
CA PHE A 421 9.75 -12.55 24.06
C PHE A 421 10.74 -12.16 25.16
N ALA A 422 11.52 -13.13 25.63
CA ALA A 422 12.50 -12.97 26.69
C ALA A 422 13.93 -13.08 26.14
N TYR A 423 14.85 -12.29 26.68
CA TYR A 423 16.25 -12.25 26.27
C TYR A 423 17.18 -11.99 27.47
N PRO A 424 18.49 -12.30 27.37
CA PRO A 424 19.42 -12.13 28.47
C PRO A 424 19.44 -10.70 29.03
N ASN A 425 19.25 -10.56 30.34
CA ASN A 425 19.15 -9.28 31.06
C ASN A 425 17.99 -8.37 30.63
N GLY A 426 17.01 -8.89 29.89
CA GLY A 426 15.82 -8.15 29.51
C GLY A 426 14.89 -7.88 30.70
N PRO A 427 14.08 -6.80 30.66
CA PRO A 427 13.06 -6.56 31.68
C PRO A 427 11.96 -7.61 31.60
N GLN A 428 11.35 -7.94 32.74
CA GLN A 428 10.19 -8.84 32.78
C GLN A 428 9.06 -8.24 31.92
N GLN A 429 8.54 -9.06 31.01
CA GLN A 429 7.40 -8.66 30.18
C GLN A 429 6.12 -8.62 31.01
N ARG A 430 5.22 -7.71 30.65
CA ARG A 430 3.89 -7.61 31.24
C ARG A 430 2.87 -7.33 30.16
N VAL A 431 1.64 -7.77 30.40
CA VAL A 431 0.52 -7.56 29.47
C VAL A 431 -0.69 -7.02 30.23
N ALA A 432 -1.23 -5.90 29.75
CA ALA A 432 -2.54 -5.41 30.17
C ALA A 432 -3.57 -5.70 29.07
N LEU A 433 -4.81 -5.93 29.47
CA LEU A 433 -5.93 -6.17 28.55
C LEU A 433 -6.88 -4.99 28.58
N VAL A 434 -7.26 -4.48 27.41
CA VAL A 434 -8.35 -3.53 27.25
C VAL A 434 -9.49 -4.20 26.49
N VAL A 435 -10.70 -4.19 27.05
CA VAL A 435 -11.91 -4.76 26.43
C VAL A 435 -12.94 -3.66 26.23
N ASN A 436 -13.28 -3.35 24.97
CA ASN A 436 -14.24 -2.28 24.61
C ASN A 436 -14.02 -1.00 25.44
N ASP A 437 -12.79 -0.48 25.42
CA ASP A 437 -12.35 0.72 26.15
C ASP A 437 -12.28 0.58 27.69
N MET A 438 -12.47 -0.61 28.25
CA MET A 438 -12.19 -0.91 29.66
C MET A 438 -10.80 -1.48 29.85
N GLU A 439 -9.95 -0.77 30.58
CA GLU A 439 -8.64 -1.29 30.97
C GLU A 439 -8.75 -2.21 32.20
N LEU A 440 -8.10 -3.37 32.11
CA LEU A 440 -8.02 -4.38 33.17
C LEU A 440 -6.61 -4.42 33.76
N ALA A 441 -6.45 -5.13 34.87
CA ALA A 441 -5.17 -5.21 35.58
C ALA A 441 -4.05 -5.79 34.69
N GLU A 442 -2.85 -5.24 34.84
CA GLU A 442 -1.65 -5.76 34.19
C GLU A 442 -1.24 -7.11 34.81
N GLN A 443 -0.86 -8.08 33.98
CA GLN A 443 -0.37 -9.40 34.38
C GLN A 443 1.12 -9.54 34.06
N PRO A 444 1.97 -9.96 35.01
CA PRO A 444 3.37 -10.26 34.74
C PRO A 444 3.50 -11.58 33.97
N LEU A 445 4.39 -11.61 32.97
CA LEU A 445 4.76 -12.83 32.25
C LEU A 445 6.14 -13.29 32.73
N SER A 446 6.16 -14.21 33.68
CA SER A 446 7.40 -14.81 34.20
C SER A 446 7.79 -16.02 33.36
N ALA A 447 8.66 -15.80 32.38
CA ALA A 447 9.40 -16.86 31.70
C ALA A 447 10.89 -16.51 31.70
N SER A 448 11.76 -17.49 31.95
CA SER A 448 13.18 -17.29 31.69
C SER A 448 13.45 -17.27 30.18
N TRP A 449 14.51 -16.58 29.75
CA TRP A 449 14.85 -16.51 28.32
C TRP A 449 15.24 -17.86 27.71
N GLN A 450 15.48 -18.89 28.53
CA GLN A 450 15.77 -20.27 28.11
C GLN A 450 14.53 -21.16 28.12
N GLU A 451 13.42 -20.70 28.70
CA GLU A 451 12.17 -21.46 28.77
C GLU A 451 11.37 -21.31 27.49
N THR A 452 10.88 -22.43 26.97
CA THR A 452 9.90 -22.50 25.88
C THR A 452 8.49 -22.77 26.41
N THR A 453 8.27 -22.67 27.72
CA THR A 453 6.99 -22.96 28.37
C THR A 453 5.99 -21.83 28.11
N TRP A 454 4.83 -22.20 27.57
CA TRP A 454 3.70 -21.30 27.35
C TRP A 454 2.96 -21.02 28.66
N LEU A 455 2.61 -19.75 28.88
CA LEU A 455 1.87 -19.28 30.04
C LEU A 455 0.38 -19.12 29.69
N GLU A 456 -0.50 -19.32 30.68
CA GLU A 456 -1.91 -18.96 30.59
C GLU A 456 -2.20 -17.77 31.49
N VAL A 457 -2.66 -16.67 30.91
CA VAL A 457 -3.10 -15.47 31.64
C VAL A 457 -4.61 -15.30 31.51
N ARG A 458 -5.21 -14.73 32.56
CA ARG A 458 -6.66 -14.58 32.66
C ARG A 458 -7.09 -13.25 33.25
N TRP A 459 -8.23 -12.77 32.77
CA TRP A 459 -8.93 -11.61 33.31
C TRP A 459 -10.42 -11.88 33.44
N ASP A 460 -11.00 -11.39 34.54
CA ASP A 460 -12.44 -11.33 34.70
C ASP A 460 -12.98 -10.05 34.06
N VAL A 461 -14.01 -10.20 33.24
CA VAL A 461 -14.64 -9.15 32.45
C VAL A 461 -16.13 -9.13 32.75
N PRO A 462 -16.67 -8.04 33.31
CA PRO A 462 -18.11 -7.93 33.49
C PRO A 462 -18.83 -7.99 32.14
N GLY A 463 -19.85 -8.84 32.02
CA GLY A 463 -20.65 -8.98 30.79
C GLY A 463 -21.26 -7.66 30.32
N ALA A 464 -21.51 -6.72 31.25
CA ALA A 464 -21.98 -5.36 30.93
C ALA A 464 -21.04 -4.55 30.00
N ARG A 465 -19.76 -4.94 29.89
CA ARG A 465 -18.74 -4.32 29.04
C ARG A 465 -18.56 -5.03 27.70
N LEU A 466 -19.11 -6.24 27.56
CA LEU A 466 -19.20 -6.95 26.30
C LEU A 466 -20.48 -6.54 25.55
N VAL A 467 -20.47 -6.74 24.23
CA VAL A 467 -21.61 -6.44 23.36
C VAL A 467 -21.97 -7.63 22.50
N ASP A 468 -23.26 -7.75 22.17
CA ASP A 468 -23.76 -8.64 21.13
C ASP A 468 -23.33 -8.10 19.76
N GLY A 469 -22.18 -8.54 19.29
CA GLY A 469 -21.52 -7.98 18.13
C GLY A 469 -20.02 -8.17 18.18
N LEU A 470 -19.30 -7.20 17.62
CA LEU A 470 -17.85 -7.19 17.54
C LEU A 470 -17.23 -6.57 18.80
N ASN A 471 -16.61 -7.41 19.63
CA ASN A 471 -15.85 -6.96 20.79
C ASN A 471 -14.39 -6.72 20.40
N ARG A 472 -13.78 -5.67 20.95
CA ARG A 472 -12.37 -5.33 20.72
C ARG A 472 -11.56 -5.66 21.97
N LEU A 473 -10.57 -6.53 21.78
CA LEU A 473 -9.56 -6.83 22.79
C LEU A 473 -8.26 -6.18 22.34
N GLU A 474 -7.61 -5.41 23.21
CA GLU A 474 -6.30 -4.82 22.94
C GLU A 474 -5.32 -5.28 24.02
N LEU A 475 -4.29 -6.00 23.60
CA LEU A 475 -3.19 -6.46 24.45
C LEU A 475 -2.11 -5.39 24.43
N ARG A 476 -1.86 -4.78 25.58
CA ARG A 476 -0.82 -3.76 25.76
C ARG A 476 0.40 -4.39 26.40
N TRP A 477 1.50 -4.36 25.69
CA TRP A 477 2.76 -4.98 26.09
C TRP A 477 3.67 -3.91 26.70
N ALA A 478 4.32 -4.23 27.82
CA ALA A 478 5.17 -3.26 28.51
C ALA A 478 6.39 -2.87 27.68
N HIS A 479 6.91 -3.77 26.85
CA HIS A 479 8.01 -3.50 25.93
C HIS A 479 8.00 -4.43 24.72
N GLN A 480 8.82 -4.09 23.73
CA GLN A 480 9.15 -4.95 22.59
C GLN A 480 10.64 -4.77 22.27
N ALA A 481 11.27 -5.81 21.72
CA ALA A 481 12.66 -5.74 21.27
C ALA A 481 12.85 -6.56 19.99
N ALA A 482 13.73 -6.11 19.10
CA ALA A 482 14.12 -6.90 17.95
C ALA A 482 15.16 -7.95 18.39
N PRO A 483 15.00 -9.24 18.06
CA PRO A 483 15.98 -10.28 18.37
C PRO A 483 17.41 -9.88 18.02
N ARG A 484 17.61 -9.31 16.83
CA ARG A 484 18.89 -8.74 16.39
C ARG A 484 19.55 -7.73 17.33
N ALA A 485 18.77 -6.97 18.10
CA ALA A 485 19.28 -5.95 18.99
C ALA A 485 19.65 -6.47 20.38
N VAL A 486 19.10 -7.63 20.77
CA VAL A 486 19.15 -8.11 22.17
C VAL A 486 19.66 -9.53 22.34
N LEU A 487 19.52 -10.36 21.31
CA LEU A 487 20.12 -11.68 21.24
C LEU A 487 21.55 -11.55 20.71
N ARG A 488 22.43 -12.41 21.21
CA ARG A 488 23.85 -12.41 20.82
C ARG A 488 24.00 -13.14 19.50
N GLY A 489 23.94 -12.41 18.39
CA GLY A 489 24.51 -12.85 17.12
C GLY A 489 25.96 -12.37 16.96
N THR A 490 26.70 -12.96 16.02
CA THR A 490 28.06 -12.53 15.70
C THR A 490 28.27 -12.55 14.20
N ARG A 491 28.93 -11.52 13.70
CA ARG A 491 29.43 -11.48 12.33
C ARG A 491 30.88 -11.93 12.22
N ALA A 492 31.48 -12.44 13.29
CA ALA A 492 32.85 -12.96 13.25
C ALA A 492 32.95 -14.14 12.27
N ILE A 493 33.92 -14.08 11.36
CA ILE A 493 34.23 -15.16 10.44
C ILE A 493 35.17 -16.13 11.18
N GLY A 494 34.59 -17.13 11.83
CA GLY A 494 35.34 -18.12 12.62
C GLY A 494 36.26 -17.46 13.64
N THR A 495 37.55 -17.76 13.56
CA THR A 495 38.62 -17.15 14.37
C THR A 495 39.60 -16.33 13.54
N THR A 496 39.24 -15.95 12.30
CA THR A 496 40.08 -15.14 11.39
C THR A 496 40.43 -13.75 11.95
N GLY A 497 39.67 -13.27 12.94
CA GLY A 497 39.76 -11.89 13.46
C GLY A 497 39.02 -10.86 12.60
N VAL A 498 38.40 -11.27 11.49
CA VAL A 498 37.60 -10.42 10.62
C VAL A 498 36.12 -10.61 10.91
N GLN A 499 35.35 -9.52 10.86
CA GLN A 499 33.90 -9.58 10.87
C GLN A 499 33.34 -9.33 9.48
N LEU A 500 32.30 -10.07 9.14
CA LEU A 500 31.50 -9.81 7.97
C LEU A 500 30.81 -8.43 8.15
N PRO A 501 30.85 -7.52 7.17
CA PRO A 501 30.18 -6.22 7.26
C PRO A 501 28.65 -6.31 7.04
N ILE A 502 28.16 -7.47 6.59
CA ILE A 502 26.76 -7.75 6.25
C ILE A 502 26.35 -9.09 6.88
N ASP A 503 25.05 -9.44 7.01
CA ASP A 503 24.69 -10.81 7.40
C ASP A 503 24.77 -11.74 6.19
N ALA A 504 25.16 -13.00 6.40
CA ALA A 504 25.15 -14.01 5.35
C ALA A 504 24.63 -15.36 5.83
N ASP A 505 23.82 -15.98 4.98
CA ASP A 505 23.44 -17.38 5.07
C ASP A 505 23.98 -18.12 3.84
N LEU A 506 24.68 -19.22 4.10
CA LEU A 506 25.23 -20.12 3.11
C LEU A 506 24.59 -21.49 3.31
N LYS A 507 23.95 -22.01 2.26
CA LYS A 507 23.35 -23.35 2.25
C LYS A 507 23.84 -24.12 1.04
N ALA A 508 24.36 -25.31 1.27
CA ALA A 508 24.86 -26.23 0.26
C ALA A 508 24.12 -27.58 0.38
N PHE A 509 23.56 -28.09 -0.72
CA PHE A 509 22.79 -29.34 -0.76
C PHE A 509 22.71 -29.88 -2.20
N GLY A 510 22.09 -31.05 -2.38
CA GLY A 510 22.13 -31.79 -3.65
C GLY A 510 21.57 -31.03 -4.85
N GLU A 511 20.48 -30.30 -4.65
CA GLU A 511 19.77 -29.60 -5.74
C GLU A 511 20.14 -28.12 -5.84
N GLY A 512 20.98 -27.58 -4.95
CA GLY A 512 21.27 -26.16 -4.93
C GLY A 512 22.42 -25.73 -4.03
N ALA A 513 22.92 -24.52 -4.29
CA ALA A 513 23.84 -23.79 -3.44
C ALA A 513 23.33 -22.35 -3.35
N PHE A 514 22.96 -21.93 -2.14
CA PHE A 514 22.47 -20.60 -1.84
C PHE A 514 23.47 -19.84 -1.00
N MET A 515 23.81 -18.63 -1.43
CA MET A 515 24.49 -17.63 -0.65
C MET A 515 23.60 -16.39 -0.68
N ALA A 516 23.00 -16.06 0.46
CA ALA A 516 22.11 -14.92 0.62
C ALA A 516 22.73 -13.93 1.61
N LEU A 517 22.91 -12.68 1.18
CA LEU A 517 23.36 -11.60 2.05
C LEU A 517 22.18 -10.72 2.45
N PHE A 518 22.25 -10.08 3.61
CA PHE A 518 21.20 -9.18 4.09
C PHE A 518 21.77 -7.86 4.58
N ASP A 519 21.41 -6.76 3.91
CA ASP A 519 21.82 -5.41 4.31
C ASP A 519 21.21 -5.00 5.66
N GLU A 520 21.51 -3.80 6.16
CA GLU A 520 21.00 -3.36 7.45
C GLU A 520 19.47 -3.21 7.46
N GLU A 521 18.87 -2.86 6.32
CA GLU A 521 17.42 -2.81 6.12
C GLU A 521 16.77 -4.21 6.04
N GLY A 522 17.57 -5.26 5.83
CA GLY A 522 17.13 -6.65 5.69
C GLY A 522 16.74 -7.05 4.26
N ASN A 523 17.08 -6.23 3.26
CA ASN A 523 16.91 -6.63 1.88
C ASN A 523 17.90 -7.74 1.54
N GLN A 524 17.38 -8.79 0.92
CA GLN A 524 18.20 -9.91 0.47
C GLN A 524 18.97 -9.54 -0.81
N ILE A 525 20.26 -9.84 -0.83
CA ILE A 525 21.14 -9.72 -2.00
C ILE A 525 21.57 -11.14 -2.42
N GLU A 526 21.29 -11.48 -3.68
CA GLU A 526 21.59 -12.80 -4.24
C GLU A 526 23.10 -12.94 -4.55
N ALA A 527 23.79 -13.68 -3.69
CA ALA A 527 25.23 -13.92 -3.80
C ALA A 527 25.56 -15.28 -4.44
N SER A 528 24.59 -16.12 -4.82
CA SER A 528 24.89 -17.41 -5.49
C SER A 528 25.23 -17.23 -6.97
N ALA A 529 26.15 -18.05 -7.47
CA ALA A 529 26.44 -18.16 -8.90
C ALA A 529 25.56 -19.21 -9.62
N GLY A 530 25.02 -20.19 -8.89
CA GLY A 530 24.02 -21.14 -9.38
C GLY A 530 24.57 -22.22 -10.32
N ARG A 531 25.88 -22.48 -10.31
CA ARG A 531 26.49 -23.53 -11.14
C ARG A 531 26.69 -24.81 -10.31
N ARG A 532 26.57 -25.99 -10.92
CA ARG A 532 26.99 -27.25 -10.29
C ARG A 532 28.47 -27.18 -9.91
N GLY A 533 28.86 -27.89 -8.84
CA GLY A 533 30.21 -27.87 -8.28
C GLY A 533 30.41 -26.79 -7.22
N VAL A 534 31.56 -26.14 -7.18
CA VAL A 534 31.90 -25.13 -6.15
C VAL A 534 31.49 -23.74 -6.62
N ASN A 535 30.69 -23.04 -5.80
CA ASN A 535 30.33 -21.64 -6.02
C ASN A 535 31.13 -20.77 -5.06
N VAL A 536 31.70 -19.68 -5.57
CA VAL A 536 32.55 -18.75 -4.82
C VAL A 536 32.05 -17.33 -5.02
N THR A 537 31.93 -16.58 -3.93
CA THR A 537 31.56 -15.16 -3.94
C THR A 537 32.55 -14.35 -3.12
N VAL A 538 33.07 -13.28 -3.73
CA VAL A 538 34.06 -12.38 -3.12
C VAL A 538 33.36 -11.09 -2.73
N LEU A 539 33.55 -10.67 -1.47
CA LEU A 539 32.92 -9.50 -0.90
C LEU A 539 33.94 -8.43 -0.56
N ASN A 540 33.55 -7.16 -0.75
CA ASN A 540 34.30 -6.04 -0.24
C ASN A 540 34.36 -6.10 1.29
N PRO A 541 35.56 -6.12 1.92
CA PRO A 541 35.69 -6.30 3.36
C PRO A 541 35.16 -5.11 4.17
N ALA A 542 35.03 -3.93 3.58
CA ALA A 542 34.53 -2.74 4.25
C ALA A 542 33.02 -2.57 4.12
N THR A 543 32.45 -2.86 2.94
CA THR A 543 31.03 -2.59 2.65
C THR A 543 30.15 -3.83 2.61
N GLY A 544 30.71 -5.01 2.33
CA GLY A 544 29.93 -6.23 2.10
C GLY A 544 29.37 -6.36 0.69
N ASP A 545 29.69 -5.41 -0.20
CA ASP A 545 29.25 -5.48 -1.59
C ASP A 545 29.85 -6.69 -2.29
N VAL A 546 29.03 -7.36 -3.10
CA VAL A 546 29.49 -8.44 -3.97
C VAL A 546 30.40 -7.86 -5.06
N LEU A 547 31.68 -8.21 -5.02
CA LEU A 547 32.67 -7.83 -6.02
C LEU A 547 32.60 -8.77 -7.22
N GLU A 548 32.56 -10.07 -6.95
CA GLU A 548 32.50 -11.11 -7.96
C GLU A 548 31.78 -12.34 -7.42
N LYS A 549 31.06 -13.06 -8.28
CA LYS A 549 30.49 -14.37 -7.99
C LYS A 549 30.72 -15.30 -9.17
N LYS A 550 31.23 -16.50 -8.91
CA LYS A 550 31.66 -17.45 -9.93
C LYS A 550 31.42 -18.88 -9.49
N GLY A 551 30.96 -19.71 -10.42
CA GLY A 551 30.73 -21.14 -10.18
C GLY A 551 31.66 -21.99 -11.04
N PHE A 552 32.12 -23.11 -10.49
CA PHE A 552 33.04 -24.05 -11.11
C PHE A 552 32.45 -25.46 -11.06
N ASP A 553 32.27 -26.10 -12.23
CA ASP A 553 31.66 -27.43 -12.31
C ASP A 553 32.67 -28.54 -11.99
N THR A 554 33.17 -28.52 -10.76
CA THR A 554 34.10 -29.50 -10.21
C THR A 554 33.51 -30.92 -10.08
N ALA A 555 32.21 -31.06 -10.35
CA ALA A 555 31.55 -32.36 -10.49
C ALA A 555 31.72 -32.95 -11.92
N ALA A 556 32.09 -32.14 -12.91
CA ALA A 556 32.19 -32.56 -14.31
C ALA A 556 33.57 -33.09 -14.69
N ASN A 557 34.65 -32.43 -14.26
CA ASN A 557 36.02 -32.79 -14.60
C ASN A 557 37.07 -32.03 -13.77
N VAL A 558 38.32 -32.46 -13.88
CA VAL A 558 39.49 -31.90 -13.19
C VAL A 558 39.84 -30.47 -13.64
N TYR A 559 39.59 -30.10 -14.90
CA TYR A 559 39.93 -28.76 -15.42
C TYR A 559 39.14 -27.65 -14.72
N GLU A 560 37.88 -27.92 -14.33
CA GLU A 560 37.09 -26.98 -13.52
C GLU A 560 37.66 -26.83 -12.10
N SER A 561 38.26 -27.89 -11.54
CA SER A 561 38.96 -27.80 -10.26
C SER A 561 40.27 -27.02 -10.37
N GLU A 562 41.02 -27.16 -11.48
CA GLU A 562 42.21 -26.34 -11.74
C GLU A 562 41.84 -24.87 -11.93
N ALA A 563 40.74 -24.58 -12.64
CA ALA A 563 40.22 -23.23 -12.81
C ALA A 563 39.76 -22.61 -11.48
N LEU A 564 39.14 -23.40 -10.58
CA LEU A 564 38.82 -22.98 -9.22
C LEU A 564 40.09 -22.63 -8.44
N ALA A 565 41.11 -23.49 -8.48
CA ALA A 565 42.37 -23.26 -7.78
C ALA A 565 43.07 -21.97 -8.26
N ALA A 566 43.13 -21.76 -9.58
CA ALA A 566 43.68 -20.55 -10.18
C ALA A 566 42.90 -19.30 -9.75
N TYR A 567 41.57 -19.36 -9.79
CA TYR A 567 40.72 -18.25 -9.37
C TYR A 567 40.91 -17.91 -7.88
N LEU A 568 40.91 -18.91 -7.00
CA LEU A 568 41.15 -18.70 -5.57
C LEU A 568 42.53 -18.07 -5.30
N ALA A 569 43.55 -18.40 -6.09
CA ALA A 569 44.88 -17.82 -5.96
C ALA A 569 44.97 -16.34 -6.42
N GLU A 570 44.10 -15.92 -7.34
CA GLU A 570 44.03 -14.53 -7.84
C GLU A 570 43.33 -13.57 -6.87
N ILE A 571 42.52 -14.09 -5.94
CA ILE A 571 41.82 -13.28 -4.95
C ILE A 571 42.87 -12.55 -4.08
N PRO A 572 42.80 -11.21 -3.95
CA PRO A 572 43.70 -10.46 -3.08
C PRO A 572 43.60 -10.87 -1.61
N ALA A 573 44.73 -10.91 -0.91
CA ALA A 573 44.77 -11.17 0.52
C ALA A 573 43.88 -10.17 1.30
N GLY A 574 43.16 -10.67 2.31
CA GLY A 574 42.25 -9.87 3.13
C GLY A 574 40.83 -9.70 2.56
N GLN A 575 40.56 -10.17 1.33
CA GLN A 575 39.19 -10.24 0.81
C GLN A 575 38.38 -11.32 1.54
N ILE A 576 37.10 -11.05 1.74
CA ILE A 576 36.15 -12.01 2.32
C ILE A 576 35.62 -12.90 1.19
N VAL A 577 35.62 -14.21 1.41
CA VAL A 577 35.21 -15.20 0.42
C VAL A 577 34.18 -16.14 1.02
N LEU A 578 33.04 -16.24 0.35
CA LEU A 578 31.97 -17.19 0.64
C LEU A 578 32.03 -18.33 -0.36
N VAL A 579 31.83 -19.56 0.10
CA VAL A 579 31.87 -20.77 -0.73
C VAL A 579 30.70 -21.68 -0.36
N ALA A 580 30.01 -22.20 -1.37
CA ALA A 580 28.97 -23.21 -1.21
C ALA A 580 29.04 -24.25 -2.33
N SER A 581 28.97 -25.54 -1.97
CA SER A 581 28.96 -26.66 -2.92
C SER A 581 27.55 -26.98 -3.43
N LEU A 582 27.43 -27.31 -4.73
CA LEU A 582 26.20 -27.79 -5.38
C LEU A 582 26.44 -29.17 -5.98
N GLY A 583 25.59 -30.14 -5.63
CA GLY A 583 25.73 -31.53 -6.10
C GLY A 583 27.02 -32.20 -5.61
N ASP A 584 27.55 -33.15 -6.38
CA ASP A 584 28.80 -33.85 -6.07
C ASP A 584 30.05 -33.01 -6.40
N ALA A 585 30.18 -31.87 -5.74
CA ALA A 585 31.23 -30.89 -6.00
C ALA A 585 32.64 -31.45 -5.74
N ALA A 586 32.77 -32.53 -4.97
CA ALA A 586 34.03 -33.16 -4.63
C ALA A 586 34.50 -34.23 -5.64
N ALA A 587 33.66 -34.65 -6.59
CA ALA A 587 33.97 -35.75 -7.52
C ALA A 587 35.31 -35.61 -8.26
N HIS A 588 35.66 -34.39 -8.68
CA HIS A 588 36.91 -34.09 -9.36
C HIS A 588 37.69 -32.93 -8.71
N LEU A 589 37.47 -32.66 -7.42
CA LEU A 589 38.26 -31.70 -6.66
C LEU A 589 39.73 -32.17 -6.58
N THR A 590 40.66 -31.25 -6.81
CA THR A 590 42.11 -31.52 -6.80
C THR A 590 42.75 -31.04 -5.51
N PRO A 591 43.96 -31.55 -5.14
CA PRO A 591 44.71 -31.03 -4.00
C PRO A 591 44.95 -29.52 -4.08
N ALA A 592 45.23 -28.98 -5.27
CA ALA A 592 45.46 -27.54 -5.45
C ALA A 592 44.21 -26.68 -5.14
N ALA A 593 43.02 -27.16 -5.51
CA ALA A 593 41.78 -26.47 -5.16
C ALA A 593 41.49 -26.56 -3.65
N VAL A 594 41.77 -27.70 -3.02
CA VAL A 594 41.69 -27.86 -1.56
C VAL A 594 42.67 -26.94 -0.86
N ASP A 595 43.90 -26.79 -1.35
CA ASP A 595 44.88 -25.83 -0.83
C ASP A 595 44.37 -24.39 -0.96
N GLY A 596 43.72 -24.05 -2.08
CA GLY A 596 43.03 -22.78 -2.26
C GLY A 596 41.95 -22.54 -1.19
N LEU A 597 41.10 -23.53 -0.90
CA LEU A 597 40.10 -23.44 0.17
C LEU A 597 40.74 -23.32 1.55
N ARG A 598 41.84 -24.04 1.80
CA ARG A 598 42.63 -23.93 3.04
C ARG A 598 43.25 -22.55 3.22
N ASN A 599 43.62 -21.89 2.13
CA ASN A 599 44.13 -20.51 2.14
C ASN A 599 43.04 -19.47 2.45
N LEU A 600 41.75 -19.83 2.39
CA LEU A 600 40.65 -19.02 2.94
C LEU A 600 40.51 -19.18 4.47
N GLY A 601 41.32 -20.05 5.07
CA GLY A 601 41.24 -20.45 6.47
C GLY A 601 40.41 -21.71 6.72
N ALA A 602 39.93 -22.41 5.69
CA ALA A 602 39.15 -23.65 5.89
C ALA A 602 40.03 -24.81 6.40
N GLU A 603 39.48 -25.65 7.28
CA GLU A 603 40.07 -26.93 7.66
C GLU A 603 39.40 -28.04 6.86
N VAL A 604 39.97 -28.33 5.69
CA VAL A 604 39.44 -29.30 4.73
C VAL A 604 40.53 -30.18 4.14
N THR A 605 40.13 -31.37 3.70
CA THR A 605 40.90 -32.39 2.98
C THR A 605 40.04 -32.96 1.85
N LEU A 606 40.65 -33.60 0.86
CA LEU A 606 39.89 -34.24 -0.22
C LEU A 606 38.93 -35.32 0.31
N GLU A 607 39.42 -36.17 1.21
CA GLU A 607 38.62 -37.23 1.83
C GLU A 607 37.49 -36.66 2.68
N GLY A 608 37.71 -35.53 3.35
CA GLY A 608 36.71 -34.87 4.18
C GLY A 608 35.59 -34.20 3.37
N LEU A 609 35.87 -33.76 2.15
CA LEU A 609 34.87 -33.16 1.24
C LEU A 609 34.15 -34.20 0.38
N ALA A 610 34.76 -35.36 0.14
CA ALA A 610 34.18 -36.43 -0.66
C ALA A 610 32.83 -36.89 -0.08
N GLY A 611 31.77 -36.82 -0.88
CA GLY A 611 30.41 -37.20 -0.47
C GLY A 611 29.73 -36.24 0.53
N ASN A 612 30.35 -35.09 0.83
CA ASN A 612 29.80 -34.09 1.73
C ASN A 612 29.51 -32.77 1.01
N TYR A 613 28.50 -32.06 1.49
CA TYR A 613 28.27 -30.66 1.16
C TYR A 613 29.06 -29.77 2.11
N PHE A 614 29.49 -28.61 1.62
CA PHE A 614 30.24 -27.66 2.41
C PHE A 614 29.80 -26.22 2.13
N ALA A 615 29.70 -25.46 3.22
CA ALA A 615 29.47 -24.03 3.24
C ALA A 615 30.59 -23.38 4.06
N ILE A 616 31.35 -22.47 3.46
CA ILE A 616 32.54 -21.87 4.07
C ILE A 616 32.46 -20.36 3.92
N ALA A 617 32.72 -19.63 4.99
CA ALA A 617 33.03 -18.22 4.95
C ALA A 617 34.45 -18.04 5.49
N GLY A 618 35.33 -17.50 4.66
CA GLY A 618 36.73 -17.35 4.97
C GLY A 618 37.28 -15.99 4.55
N VAL A 619 38.56 -15.79 4.85
CA VAL A 619 39.31 -14.60 4.45
C VAL A 619 40.56 -15.07 3.72
N GLN A 620 40.80 -14.54 2.53
CA GLN A 620 41.94 -14.93 1.74
C GLN A 620 43.26 -14.63 2.46
N GLY A 621 44.11 -15.65 2.61
CA GLY A 621 45.36 -15.61 3.37
C GLY A 621 45.21 -15.89 4.87
N ALA A 622 44.03 -16.30 5.34
CA ALA A 622 43.83 -16.68 6.73
C ALA A 622 44.45 -18.05 7.07
N ALA A 623 44.83 -18.26 8.33
CA ALA A 623 45.40 -19.52 8.77
C ALA A 623 44.39 -20.68 8.61
N PRO A 624 44.76 -21.84 8.07
CA PRO A 624 43.86 -22.99 7.99
C PRO A 624 43.25 -23.35 9.35
N GLY A 625 41.95 -23.63 9.38
CA GLY A 625 41.16 -23.84 10.60
C GLY A 625 40.61 -22.57 11.27
N SER A 626 40.82 -21.39 10.67
CA SER A 626 40.27 -20.13 11.19
C SER A 626 38.96 -19.69 10.55
N ALA A 627 38.57 -20.25 9.40
CA ALA A 627 37.32 -19.93 8.73
C ALA A 627 36.09 -20.43 9.51
N ALA A 628 34.93 -19.83 9.25
CA ALA A 628 33.67 -20.42 9.64
C ALA A 628 33.26 -21.43 8.57
N GLN A 629 32.96 -22.67 8.96
CA GLN A 629 32.59 -23.71 8.00
C GLN A 629 31.54 -24.67 8.58
N SER A 630 30.69 -25.20 7.70
CA SER A 630 29.83 -26.35 7.95
C SER A 630 30.07 -27.37 6.86
N ILE A 631 30.24 -28.64 7.23
CA ILE A 631 30.47 -29.77 6.30
C ILE A 631 29.61 -30.95 6.77
N ALA A 632 28.76 -31.48 5.89
CA ALA A 632 27.85 -32.58 6.23
C ALA A 632 27.34 -33.34 4.99
N PRO A 633 26.96 -34.64 5.12
CA PRO A 633 26.61 -35.51 3.98
C PRO A 633 25.24 -35.25 3.34
N GLY A 634 24.34 -34.52 4.01
CA GLY A 634 22.98 -34.24 3.50
C GLY A 634 22.80 -32.80 3.03
N GLU A 635 23.12 -31.85 3.90
CA GLU A 635 23.20 -30.43 3.60
C GLU A 635 24.18 -29.77 4.57
N ALA A 636 24.85 -28.71 4.14
CA ALA A 636 25.65 -27.85 5.01
C ALA A 636 25.02 -26.46 5.07
N PHE A 637 24.82 -25.96 6.28
CA PHE A 637 24.27 -24.63 6.53
C PHE A 637 25.20 -23.84 7.45
N LEU A 638 25.51 -22.61 7.06
CA LEU A 638 26.32 -21.68 7.83
C LEU A 638 25.65 -20.31 7.83
N SER A 639 25.39 -19.76 9.01
CA SER A 639 24.88 -18.40 9.19
C SER A 639 25.89 -17.55 9.97
N ILE A 640 26.22 -16.38 9.44
CA ILE A 640 27.09 -15.37 10.06
C ILE A 640 26.28 -14.08 10.11
N SER A 641 25.64 -13.84 11.26
CA SER A 641 24.60 -12.83 11.39
C SER A 641 24.47 -12.34 12.83
N LEU A 642 24.00 -11.10 13.00
CA LEU A 642 23.58 -10.57 14.29
C LEU A 642 22.17 -11.04 14.72
N ASP A 643 21.63 -12.07 14.06
CA ASP A 643 20.20 -12.44 13.99
C ASP A 643 19.50 -11.74 12.80
N ARG A 644 18.73 -12.54 12.04
CA ARG A 644 18.01 -12.10 10.84
C ARG A 644 16.68 -11.43 11.18
N ASP A 645 16.12 -11.73 12.34
CA ASP A 645 14.84 -11.19 12.74
C ASP A 645 15.00 -9.75 13.24
N ARG A 646 14.52 -8.83 12.40
CA ARG A 646 14.48 -7.39 12.64
C ARG A 646 13.13 -6.95 13.19
N ARG A 647 12.13 -7.83 13.23
CA ARG A 647 10.80 -7.50 13.75
C ARG A 647 10.95 -7.18 15.23
N PRO A 648 10.39 -6.06 15.73
CA PRO A 648 10.19 -5.92 17.16
C PRO A 648 9.22 -7.01 17.62
N LEU A 649 9.59 -7.78 18.65
CA LEU A 649 8.77 -8.83 19.23
C LEU A 649 8.43 -8.48 20.68
N ALA A 650 7.16 -8.60 21.05
CA ALA A 650 6.68 -8.43 22.42
C ALA A 650 6.39 -9.79 23.08
N ALA A 651 5.60 -10.62 22.40
CA ALA A 651 5.20 -11.96 22.82
C ALA A 651 4.65 -12.77 21.64
N ALA A 652 4.74 -14.09 21.69
CA ALA A 652 4.00 -14.98 20.82
C ALA A 652 2.67 -15.36 21.49
N VAL A 653 1.57 -15.40 20.74
CA VAL A 653 0.25 -15.77 21.24
C VAL A 653 -0.30 -16.93 20.41
N ASP A 654 -0.64 -18.02 21.10
CA ASP A 654 -1.18 -19.26 20.52
C ASP A 654 -2.69 -19.11 20.34
N TRP A 655 -3.43 -18.91 21.42
CA TRP A 655 -4.88 -18.70 21.35
C TRP A 655 -5.38 -17.70 22.37
N VAL A 656 -6.56 -17.14 22.07
CA VAL A 656 -7.33 -16.27 22.95
C VAL A 656 -8.76 -16.79 23.02
N GLU A 657 -9.30 -16.94 24.22
CA GLU A 657 -10.67 -17.36 24.44
C GLU A 657 -11.42 -16.36 25.30
N VAL A 658 -12.68 -16.12 24.94
CA VAL A 658 -13.68 -15.47 25.81
C VAL A 658 -14.74 -16.51 26.12
N SER A 659 -14.99 -16.77 27.40
CA SER A 659 -16.05 -17.68 27.86
C SER A 659 -16.66 -17.17 29.17
N ARG A 660 -17.85 -17.65 29.53
CA ARG A 660 -18.46 -17.36 30.82
C ARG A 660 -17.80 -18.12 31.96
#